data_AF-A0A929KX86-F1
#
_entry.id   AF-A0A929KX86-F1
#
_cell.length_a   1.000
_cell.length_b   1.000
_cell.length_c   1.000
_cell.angle_alpha   90.00
_cell.angle_beta   90.00
_cell.angle_gamma   90.00
#
_symmetry.space_group_name_H-M   'P 1'
#
loop_
_entity.id
_entity.type
_entity.pdbx_description
1 polymer ?
#
loop_
_entity_poly.entity_id
_entity_poly.type
_entity_poly.pdbx_seq_one_letter_code
_entity_poly.pdbx_strand_id
1 'polypeptide(L)'
;MKQLLNLKTQTRSLLTRCVITLACTVVLGTPAAIAQTLKLKPGQQFSYETMERYVIRTQEHSSKNFYYSRYNYLVSGIEGDNYVIKVSPQQYLADGINGIVFDSSAPSAEQENELLAVVQNAVSKLNFTIVVNKTGKLMDIRDTAGAQAFITAKLTERNTFKVKNHDIIASEGPQVNYLDNFIYGSAQVFKASVKQPAGNNVTKAGAGVRSVRKKDAETGLIVISERDSTANKIFADTNKYESIKYSHRLQMVKGNVYPVYAEASRTIGYDNYYTPLNKAKRKLAVLLDEVLNNKGALGMHERAQRSIDSLDKLFKPDDWAYQGAKVYVLGFIGSNEYIQLLEKVPYAYLEKDGLVNVKLGRQLANGNTTQLRTALQILFTKMLWDKKYPSNVDNLCNDIHDNLGKQVKNAKDPRAIKKILDALMETEQLRIHAVNEILAGLKTYCRVKLATDAKQLTPYINFNYNSLYDKASRYRMLIFDELIKKQVPDSILTAYNDYTIEMVKGNIAAINSGDVPGMSKYRVEPFLGPRRVLYKKYLAEAYYRKSLLQKDRSVAYLQMAVDYLPNQQDLMNNRGGFERENAYVASKPYKELYMKAAESGALSPEQLLKQYVDLVVIEPERYPSLKEKYIKSFPAGDFKKFFNDALKEKLPSTPDFTLNDRSGKQLAMKDQKDKFTFVDFWGTWCGACVDEIHRVEALYKKGIAPGKLTVTTIACFDKKKNVDDFMEARKYTYPVLMSDGKVEKDFKVIGYPTKLLLLPNGTYLDIPYQADYKPIVEKYLAWEM
;
A
#
# COMPACT_ATOMS: atom_id res chain seq x y z
N MET A 1 -33.41 9.77 -17.31
CA MET A 1 -33.43 10.24 -18.72
C MET A 1 -32.62 11.52 -18.96
N LYS A 2 -32.77 12.60 -18.18
CA LYS A 2 -31.94 13.82 -18.32
C LYS A 2 -30.42 13.60 -18.06
N GLN A 3 -30.04 12.68 -17.17
CA GLN A 3 -28.62 12.28 -16.99
C GLN A 3 -28.05 11.46 -18.17
N LEU A 4 -28.89 10.70 -18.89
CA LEU A 4 -28.50 9.97 -20.10
C LEU A 4 -28.23 10.91 -21.29
N LEU A 5 -28.88 12.08 -21.33
CA LEU A 5 -28.58 13.12 -22.31
C LEU A 5 -27.24 13.83 -22.02
N ASN A 6 -26.88 14.07 -20.76
CA ASN A 6 -25.60 14.69 -20.41
C ASN A 6 -24.39 13.77 -20.67
N LEU A 7 -24.54 12.45 -20.45
CA LEU A 7 -23.56 11.44 -20.87
C LEU A 7 -23.36 11.48 -22.40
N LYS A 8 -24.45 11.49 -23.19
CA LYS A 8 -24.34 11.59 -24.66
C LYS A 8 -23.57 12.82 -25.14
N THR A 9 -23.69 13.96 -24.48
CA THR A 9 -23.01 15.22 -24.84
C THR A 9 -21.54 15.25 -24.39
N GLN A 10 -21.22 14.68 -23.23
CA GLN A 10 -19.83 14.56 -22.74
C GLN A 10 -19.04 13.47 -23.49
N THR A 11 -19.65 12.33 -23.80
CA THR A 11 -19.05 11.29 -24.67
C THR A 11 -18.84 11.82 -26.09
N ARG A 12 -19.71 12.72 -26.58
CA ARG A 12 -19.55 13.52 -27.82
C ARG A 12 -18.24 14.31 -27.80
N SER A 13 -18.02 15.08 -26.73
CA SER A 13 -16.84 15.93 -26.55
C SER A 13 -15.55 15.12 -26.39
N LEU A 14 -15.59 13.98 -25.68
CA LEU A 14 -14.42 13.15 -25.43
C LEU A 14 -13.95 12.40 -26.68
N LEU A 15 -14.88 11.83 -27.44
CA LEU A 15 -14.56 11.14 -28.70
C LEU A 15 -13.99 12.09 -29.75
N THR A 16 -14.57 13.27 -29.88
CA THR A 16 -14.07 14.30 -30.79
C THR A 16 -12.65 14.69 -30.40
N ARG A 17 -12.33 14.77 -29.09
CA ARG A 17 -10.96 14.98 -28.59
C ARG A 17 -10.03 13.80 -28.90
N CYS A 18 -10.46 12.54 -28.76
CA CYS A 18 -9.65 11.38 -29.16
C CYS A 18 -9.30 11.41 -30.65
N VAL A 19 -10.29 11.66 -31.52
CA VAL A 19 -10.07 11.78 -32.97
C VAL A 19 -9.14 12.95 -33.29
N ILE A 20 -9.28 14.09 -32.59
CA ILE A 20 -8.39 15.25 -32.72
C ILE A 20 -6.96 14.94 -32.24
N THR A 21 -6.76 14.26 -31.10
CA THR A 21 -5.43 13.91 -30.58
C THR A 21 -4.72 12.91 -31.51
N LEU A 22 -5.44 11.90 -32.01
CA LEU A 22 -4.93 10.99 -33.04
C LEU A 22 -4.54 11.73 -34.33
N ALA A 23 -5.38 12.66 -34.81
CA ALA A 23 -5.10 13.46 -36.00
C ALA A 23 -3.93 14.45 -35.81
N CYS A 24 -3.80 15.06 -34.62
CA CYS A 24 -2.75 16.02 -34.29
C CYS A 24 -1.36 15.38 -34.12
N THR A 25 -1.29 14.12 -33.66
CA THR A 25 0.00 13.40 -33.47
C THR A 25 0.73 13.16 -34.80
N VAL A 26 -0.03 13.13 -35.90
CA VAL A 26 0.46 12.82 -37.25
C VAL A 26 0.99 14.06 -37.97
N VAL A 27 0.57 15.25 -37.56
CA VAL A 27 0.69 16.47 -38.38
C VAL A 27 1.56 17.57 -37.76
N LEU A 28 1.77 17.59 -36.44
CA LEU A 28 2.43 18.73 -35.78
C LEU A 28 3.70 18.35 -35.01
N GLY A 29 4.85 18.52 -35.68
CA GLY A 29 6.19 18.57 -35.07
C GLY A 29 6.71 20.00 -35.01
N THR A 30 6.45 20.69 -33.90
CA THR A 30 7.03 21.97 -33.40
C THR A 30 6.75 23.29 -34.14
N PRO A 31 6.56 24.41 -33.39
CA PRO A 31 6.34 25.74 -33.96
C PRO A 31 7.65 26.36 -34.44
N ALA A 32 7.59 26.96 -35.64
CA ALA A 32 8.54 27.95 -36.18
C ALA A 32 10.00 27.48 -36.40
N ALA A 33 10.32 26.89 -37.57
CA ALA A 33 11.64 27.10 -38.21
C ALA A 33 11.78 26.52 -39.64
N ILE A 34 10.94 25.59 -40.11
CA ILE A 34 11.07 25.05 -41.47
C ILE A 34 9.69 24.94 -42.10
N ALA A 35 9.44 25.72 -43.16
CA ALA A 35 8.23 25.59 -43.96
C ALA A 35 8.23 24.21 -44.67
N GLN A 36 7.39 23.28 -44.20
CA GLN A 36 7.18 21.99 -44.86
C GLN A 36 6.17 22.16 -45.99
N THR A 37 6.62 22.27 -47.24
CA THR A 37 5.70 22.22 -48.39
C THR A 37 5.43 20.76 -48.76
N LEU A 38 4.21 20.29 -48.48
CA LEU A 38 3.74 18.97 -48.89
C LEU A 38 3.53 18.91 -50.42
N LYS A 39 3.96 17.82 -51.06
CA LYS A 39 3.79 17.56 -52.50
C LYS A 39 2.96 16.29 -52.75
N LEU A 40 1.75 16.26 -52.19
CA LEU A 40 0.88 15.09 -52.28
C LEU A 40 0.10 15.08 -53.60
N LYS A 41 -0.14 13.89 -54.15
CA LYS A 41 -0.94 13.68 -55.37
C LYS A 41 -2.26 12.98 -55.05
N PRO A 42 -3.38 13.32 -55.70
CA PRO A 42 -4.60 12.51 -55.61
C PRO A 42 -4.32 11.05 -55.96
N GLY A 43 -4.93 10.13 -55.22
CA GLY A 43 -4.70 8.68 -55.33
C GLY A 43 -3.45 8.17 -54.61
N GLN A 44 -2.59 9.05 -54.09
CA GLN A 44 -1.39 8.65 -53.36
C GLN A 44 -1.74 7.98 -52.03
N GLN A 45 -1.09 6.85 -51.76
CA GLN A 45 -1.23 6.10 -50.51
C GLN A 45 0.09 6.09 -49.72
N PHE A 46 -0.02 6.18 -48.39
CA PHE A 46 1.10 6.02 -47.48
C PHE A 46 0.61 5.54 -46.10
N SER A 47 1.51 5.03 -45.27
CA SER A 47 1.21 4.61 -43.91
C SER A 47 2.11 5.31 -42.90
N TYR A 48 1.62 5.44 -41.68
CA TYR A 48 2.31 6.00 -40.52
C TYR A 48 2.28 4.99 -39.38
N GLU A 49 3.44 4.62 -38.88
CA GLU A 49 3.59 3.80 -37.69
C GLU A 49 4.18 4.65 -36.55
N THR A 50 3.65 4.49 -35.35
CA THR A 50 4.18 5.09 -34.12
C THR A 50 4.53 4.03 -33.11
N MET A 51 5.59 4.29 -32.37
CA MET A 51 5.86 3.63 -31.11
C MET A 51 6.19 4.70 -30.08
N GLU A 52 5.44 4.71 -28.98
CA GLU A 52 5.73 5.48 -27.80
C GLU A 52 6.19 4.54 -26.69
N ARG A 53 7.43 4.75 -26.23
CA ARG A 53 7.95 4.08 -25.03
C ARG A 53 7.99 5.08 -23.89
N TYR A 54 7.27 4.78 -22.84
CA TYR A 54 7.29 5.56 -21.60
C TYR A 54 8.12 4.82 -20.58
N VAL A 55 9.21 5.46 -20.14
CA VAL A 55 9.99 4.96 -19.01
C VAL A 55 9.86 5.95 -17.87
N ILE A 56 9.13 5.57 -16.82
CA ILE A 56 9.07 6.37 -15.60
C ILE A 56 10.17 5.85 -14.70
N ARG A 57 11.14 6.69 -14.38
CA ARG A 57 12.22 6.39 -13.44
C ARG A 57 12.08 7.28 -12.21
N THR A 58 12.08 6.64 -11.06
CA THR A 58 12.48 7.27 -9.81
C THR A 58 13.88 6.79 -9.46
N GLN A 59 14.45 7.33 -8.37
CA GLN A 59 15.64 6.74 -7.76
C GLN A 59 15.44 5.24 -7.46
N GLU A 60 14.19 4.83 -7.22
CA GLU A 60 13.82 3.57 -6.61
C GLU A 60 13.11 2.59 -7.57
N HIS A 61 12.32 3.05 -8.54
CA HIS A 61 11.56 2.20 -9.45
C HIS A 61 11.77 2.60 -10.90
N SER A 62 11.58 1.64 -11.79
CA SER A 62 11.44 1.89 -13.22
C SER A 62 10.25 1.10 -13.75
N SER A 63 9.27 1.79 -14.33
CA SER A 63 8.27 1.16 -15.20
C SER A 63 8.61 1.44 -16.67
N LYS A 64 8.25 0.51 -17.56
CA LYS A 64 8.40 0.62 -19.01
C LYS A 64 7.04 0.28 -19.61
N ASN A 65 6.41 1.25 -20.26
CA ASN A 65 5.18 1.02 -21.02
C ASN A 65 5.46 1.25 -22.51
N PHE A 66 4.73 0.56 -23.36
CA PHE A 66 4.85 0.64 -24.81
C PHE A 66 3.48 0.88 -25.43
N TYR A 67 3.38 1.77 -26.41
CA TYR A 67 2.16 2.01 -27.17
C TYR A 67 2.53 2.08 -28.65
N TYR A 68 1.87 1.28 -29.47
CA TYR A 68 2.09 1.19 -30.90
C TYR A 68 0.78 1.47 -31.64
N SER A 69 0.87 2.19 -32.75
CA SER A 69 -0.29 2.41 -33.63
C SER A 69 0.13 2.52 -35.10
N ARG A 70 -0.71 2.03 -36.00
CA ARG A 70 -0.55 2.17 -37.45
C ARG A 70 -1.78 2.80 -38.09
N TYR A 71 -1.55 3.78 -38.95
CA TYR A 71 -2.56 4.49 -39.74
C TYR A 71 -2.20 4.48 -41.22
N ASN A 72 -3.18 4.25 -42.07
CA ASN A 72 -3.07 4.30 -43.51
C ASN A 72 -3.74 5.57 -44.02
N TYR A 73 -3.15 6.21 -45.02
CA TYR A 73 -3.58 7.48 -45.59
C TYR A 73 -3.77 7.31 -47.09
N LEU A 74 -4.87 7.83 -47.59
CA LEU A 74 -5.19 7.92 -49.00
C LEU A 74 -5.54 9.37 -49.31
N VAL A 75 -4.74 10.03 -50.13
CA VAL A 75 -5.02 11.39 -50.62
C VAL A 75 -6.19 11.29 -51.61
N SER A 76 -7.41 11.59 -51.16
CA SER A 76 -8.60 11.41 -51.96
C SER A 76 -8.85 12.55 -52.95
N GLY A 77 -8.26 13.72 -52.71
CA GLY A 77 -8.41 14.87 -53.59
C GLY A 77 -7.75 16.14 -53.06
N ILE A 78 -7.98 17.25 -53.76
CA ILE A 78 -7.53 18.60 -53.38
C ILE A 78 -8.74 19.52 -53.43
N GLU A 79 -8.97 20.27 -52.35
CA GLU A 79 -10.01 21.29 -52.22
C GLU A 79 -9.35 22.66 -52.02
N GLY A 80 -9.38 23.50 -53.04
CA GLY A 80 -8.62 24.75 -53.06
C GLY A 80 -7.11 24.49 -52.90
N ASP A 81 -6.50 25.04 -51.85
CA ASP A 81 -5.10 24.81 -51.49
C ASP A 81 -4.88 23.69 -50.46
N ASN A 82 -5.91 22.89 -50.16
CA ASN A 82 -5.85 21.86 -49.13
C ASN A 82 -5.96 20.44 -49.70
N TYR A 83 -5.16 19.52 -49.18
CA TYR A 83 -5.26 18.09 -49.43
C TYR A 83 -6.37 17.48 -48.57
N VAL A 84 -7.24 16.68 -49.20
CA VAL A 84 -8.24 15.86 -48.53
C VAL A 84 -7.69 14.44 -48.44
N ILE A 85 -7.53 13.93 -47.22
CA ILE A 85 -6.85 12.68 -46.95
C ILE A 85 -7.76 11.78 -46.11
N LYS A 86 -8.14 10.63 -46.66
CA LYS A 86 -8.81 9.57 -45.92
C LYS A 86 -7.79 8.84 -45.05
N VAL A 87 -8.14 8.62 -43.79
CA VAL A 87 -7.31 7.97 -42.78
C VAL A 87 -8.01 6.71 -42.28
N SER A 88 -7.28 5.60 -42.26
CA SER A 88 -7.75 4.29 -41.83
C SER A 88 -6.75 3.67 -40.85
N PRO A 89 -7.08 3.55 -39.55
CA PRO A 89 -6.24 2.82 -38.61
C PRO A 89 -6.21 1.32 -38.94
N GLN A 90 -5.10 0.65 -38.62
CA GLN A 90 -4.90 -0.76 -38.94
C GLN A 90 -4.57 -1.62 -37.73
N GLN A 91 -3.73 -1.12 -36.81
CA GLN A 91 -3.29 -1.91 -35.68
C GLN A 91 -2.88 -1.00 -34.52
N TYR A 92 -3.35 -1.32 -33.32
CA TYR A 92 -2.93 -0.72 -32.07
C TYR A 92 -2.52 -1.83 -31.12
N LEU A 93 -1.36 -1.65 -30.48
CA LEU A 93 -0.79 -2.60 -29.55
C LEU A 93 -0.17 -1.84 -28.38
N ALA A 94 -0.60 -2.09 -27.14
CA ALA A 94 -0.08 -1.38 -25.98
C ALA A 94 0.25 -2.32 -24.84
N ASP A 95 1.33 -2.10 -24.11
CA ASP A 95 1.70 -2.80 -22.88
C ASP A 95 1.69 -1.80 -21.72
N GLY A 96 0.73 -1.99 -20.80
CA GLY A 96 0.45 -1.08 -19.69
C GLY A 96 1.11 -1.48 -18.37
N ILE A 97 0.76 -0.75 -17.31
CA ILE A 97 1.19 -1.08 -15.94
C ILE A 97 0.64 -2.48 -15.60
N ASN A 98 1.53 -3.38 -15.20
CA ASN A 98 1.31 -4.82 -14.93
C ASN A 98 1.53 -5.79 -16.10
N GLY A 99 2.08 -5.35 -17.24
CA GLY A 99 2.44 -6.26 -18.33
C GLY A 99 1.24 -6.77 -19.14
N ILE A 100 0.10 -6.08 -19.03
CA ILE A 100 -1.11 -6.40 -19.79
C ILE A 100 -0.96 -5.74 -21.15
N VAL A 101 -0.88 -6.59 -22.17
CA VAL A 101 -0.90 -6.15 -23.56
C VAL A 101 -2.35 -5.92 -24.01
N PHE A 102 -2.60 -4.91 -24.82
CA PHE A 102 -3.87 -4.59 -25.44
C PHE A 102 -3.67 -4.60 -26.95
N ASP A 103 -4.52 -5.28 -27.69
CA ASP A 103 -4.39 -5.41 -29.15
C ASP A 103 -5.73 -5.11 -29.82
N SER A 104 -5.76 -4.10 -30.68
CA SER A 104 -6.98 -3.68 -31.36
C SER A 104 -7.42 -4.61 -32.49
N SER A 105 -6.58 -5.56 -32.92
CA SER A 105 -6.98 -6.59 -33.89
C SER A 105 -7.70 -7.78 -33.24
N ALA A 106 -7.65 -7.90 -31.90
CA ALA A 106 -8.28 -8.99 -31.19
C ALA A 106 -9.81 -9.00 -31.36
N PRO A 107 -10.44 -10.20 -31.32
CA PRO A 107 -11.89 -10.30 -31.22
C PRO A 107 -12.41 -9.58 -29.97
N SER A 108 -13.50 -8.82 -30.12
CA SER A 108 -14.07 -8.05 -29.00
C SER A 108 -14.50 -8.91 -27.80
N ALA A 109 -14.82 -10.19 -28.03
CA ALA A 109 -15.14 -11.16 -26.98
C ALA A 109 -13.92 -11.61 -26.16
N GLU A 110 -12.70 -11.40 -26.66
CA GLU A 110 -11.47 -11.70 -25.92
C GLU A 110 -10.91 -10.48 -25.16
N GLN A 111 -11.50 -9.30 -25.38
CA GLN A 111 -11.12 -7.99 -24.81
C GLN A 111 -12.04 -7.55 -23.65
N GLU A 112 -12.83 -8.48 -23.11
CA GLU A 112 -14.17 -8.23 -22.56
C GLU A 112 -14.29 -7.26 -21.37
N ASN A 113 -13.26 -7.06 -20.56
CA ASN A 113 -13.38 -6.31 -19.31
C ASN A 113 -12.49 -5.07 -19.21
N GLU A 114 -11.76 -4.76 -20.28
CA GLU A 114 -10.84 -3.63 -20.29
C GLU A 114 -11.39 -2.58 -21.25
N LEU A 115 -12.06 -1.58 -20.69
CA LEU A 115 -12.62 -0.45 -21.44
C LEU A 115 -11.63 0.12 -22.47
N LEU A 116 -10.34 0.13 -22.13
CA LEU A 116 -9.26 0.53 -23.04
C LEU A 116 -9.16 -0.36 -24.26
N ALA A 117 -9.16 -1.68 -24.11
CA ALA A 117 -9.11 -2.61 -25.22
C ALA A 117 -10.31 -2.42 -26.16
N VAL A 118 -11.52 -2.27 -25.59
CA VAL A 118 -12.76 -2.08 -26.35
C VAL A 118 -12.76 -0.76 -27.11
N VAL A 119 -12.38 0.34 -26.45
CA VAL A 119 -12.27 1.65 -27.10
C VAL A 119 -11.20 1.64 -28.19
N GLN A 120 -10.03 1.02 -27.95
CA GLN A 120 -8.95 0.96 -28.93
C GLN A 120 -9.29 0.05 -30.13
N ASN A 121 -9.94 -1.09 -29.90
CA ASN A 121 -10.49 -1.93 -30.98
C ASN A 121 -11.55 -1.20 -31.79
N ALA A 122 -12.37 -0.38 -31.14
CA ALA A 122 -13.37 0.41 -31.83
C ALA A 122 -12.72 1.51 -32.67
N VAL A 123 -11.80 2.29 -32.05
CA VAL A 123 -11.03 3.33 -32.72
C VAL A 123 -10.22 2.79 -33.89
N SER A 124 -9.64 1.59 -33.77
CA SER A 124 -8.88 0.98 -34.87
C SER A 124 -9.72 0.56 -36.07
N LYS A 125 -11.04 0.69 -36.01
CA LYS A 125 -11.98 0.40 -37.12
C LYS A 125 -12.60 1.67 -37.71
N LEU A 126 -12.23 2.85 -37.21
CA LEU A 126 -12.82 4.11 -37.61
C LEU A 126 -12.06 4.75 -38.77
N ASN A 127 -12.71 4.80 -39.92
CA ASN A 127 -12.23 5.62 -41.03
C ASN A 127 -12.71 7.06 -40.84
N PHE A 128 -11.81 8.02 -41.07
CA PHE A 128 -12.13 9.46 -41.01
C PHE A 128 -11.35 10.21 -42.08
N THR A 129 -11.76 11.44 -42.38
CA THR A 129 -11.09 12.28 -43.38
C THR A 129 -10.47 13.48 -42.70
N ILE A 130 -9.22 13.80 -43.03
CA ILE A 130 -8.55 15.04 -42.61
C ILE A 130 -8.34 15.95 -43.80
N VAL A 131 -8.46 17.25 -43.58
CA VAL A 131 -8.13 18.27 -44.56
C VAL A 131 -6.90 19.01 -44.06
N VAL A 132 -5.82 18.99 -44.83
CA VAL A 132 -4.54 19.61 -44.46
C VAL A 132 -4.08 20.57 -45.55
N ASN A 133 -3.56 21.74 -45.19
CA ASN A 133 -3.07 22.68 -46.18
C ASN A 133 -1.68 22.29 -46.73
N LYS A 134 -1.17 23.02 -47.73
CA LYS A 134 0.17 22.81 -48.32
C LYS A 134 1.34 22.87 -47.32
N THR A 135 1.16 23.52 -46.17
CA THR A 135 2.15 23.55 -45.08
C THR A 135 2.05 22.37 -44.12
N GLY A 136 1.13 21.45 -44.38
CA GLY A 136 0.78 20.33 -43.52
C GLY A 136 -0.22 20.68 -42.41
N LYS A 137 -0.56 21.95 -42.16
CA LYS A 137 -1.47 22.33 -41.07
C LYS A 137 -2.85 21.70 -41.26
N LEU A 138 -3.35 21.04 -40.21
CA LEU A 138 -4.71 20.53 -40.14
C LEU A 138 -5.73 21.68 -40.17
N MET A 139 -6.66 21.60 -41.12
CA MET A 139 -7.69 22.60 -41.38
C MET A 139 -9.08 22.10 -40.95
N ASP A 140 -9.37 20.82 -41.14
CA ASP A 140 -10.67 20.22 -40.84
C ASP A 140 -10.56 18.69 -40.61
N ILE A 141 -11.54 18.10 -39.91
CA ILE A 141 -11.72 16.65 -39.77
C ILE A 141 -13.18 16.31 -40.06
N ARG A 142 -13.40 15.44 -41.05
CA ARG A 142 -14.72 15.01 -41.52
C ARG A 142 -14.97 13.53 -41.22
N ASP A 143 -16.22 13.12 -41.41
CA ASP A 143 -16.70 11.72 -41.29
C ASP A 143 -16.60 11.12 -39.88
N THR A 144 -16.62 11.97 -38.84
CA THR A 144 -16.48 11.55 -37.43
C THR A 144 -17.79 11.09 -36.77
N ALA A 145 -18.94 11.33 -37.41
CA ALA A 145 -20.25 10.98 -36.85
C ALA A 145 -20.48 9.45 -36.78
N GLY A 146 -20.02 8.70 -37.79
CA GLY A 146 -20.08 7.23 -37.80
C GLY A 146 -19.23 6.60 -36.70
N ALA A 147 -18.05 7.19 -36.45
CA ALA A 147 -17.19 6.83 -35.33
C ALA A 147 -17.87 6.97 -33.97
N GLN A 148 -18.62 8.06 -33.80
CA GLN A 148 -19.36 8.31 -32.58
C GLN A 148 -20.49 7.29 -32.36
N ALA A 149 -21.24 6.97 -33.40
CA ALA A 149 -22.31 5.98 -33.33
C ALA A 149 -21.78 4.57 -33.01
N PHE A 150 -20.67 4.17 -33.64
CA PHE A 150 -20.08 2.84 -33.49
C PHE A 150 -19.55 2.58 -32.07
N ILE A 151 -18.77 3.50 -31.50
CA ILE A 151 -18.26 3.37 -30.12
C ILE A 151 -19.41 3.38 -29.12
N THR A 152 -20.41 4.24 -29.31
CA THR A 152 -21.59 4.29 -28.42
C THR A 152 -22.37 2.98 -28.45
N ALA A 153 -22.56 2.37 -29.63
CA ALA A 153 -23.22 1.08 -29.77
C ALA A 153 -22.45 -0.04 -29.05
N LYS A 154 -21.13 -0.11 -29.21
CA LYS A 154 -20.29 -1.13 -28.55
C LYS A 154 -20.27 -1.01 -27.03
N LEU A 155 -20.26 0.21 -26.51
CA LEU A 155 -20.39 0.46 -25.07
C LEU A 155 -21.78 0.08 -24.54
N THR A 156 -22.83 0.25 -25.36
CA THR A 156 -24.22 -0.07 -24.98
C THR A 156 -24.47 -1.58 -25.00
N GLU A 157 -24.01 -2.31 -26.02
CA GLU A 157 -24.14 -3.77 -26.16
C GLU A 157 -23.57 -4.54 -24.95
N ARG A 158 -22.51 -4.02 -24.33
CA ARG A 158 -21.74 -4.74 -23.29
C ARG A 158 -22.21 -4.47 -21.86
N ASN A 159 -23.17 -3.55 -21.64
CA ASN A 159 -23.71 -3.19 -20.31
C ASN A 159 -22.62 -2.81 -19.26
N THR A 160 -21.41 -2.46 -19.72
CA THR A 160 -20.19 -2.31 -18.88
C THR A 160 -20.05 -0.95 -18.22
N PHE A 161 -21.08 -0.11 -18.23
CA PHE A 161 -21.04 1.18 -17.54
C PHE A 161 -22.17 1.33 -16.52
N LYS A 162 -21.99 0.68 -15.37
CA LYS A 162 -22.32 1.34 -14.09
C LYS A 162 -21.02 1.97 -13.60
N VAL A 163 -20.88 3.28 -13.75
CA VAL A 163 -19.88 4.03 -12.97
C VAL A 163 -20.23 3.78 -11.51
N LYS A 164 -19.50 2.89 -10.84
CA LYS A 164 -19.69 2.60 -9.42
C LYS A 164 -18.71 3.45 -8.62
N ASN A 165 -19.28 4.18 -7.67
CA ASN A 165 -18.67 5.03 -6.66
C ASN A 165 -17.19 4.73 -6.38
N HIS A 166 -16.36 5.75 -6.53
CA HIS A 166 -15.24 5.93 -5.63
C HIS A 166 -15.52 7.22 -4.87
N ASP A 167 -15.95 7.04 -3.62
CA ASP A 167 -15.83 8.07 -2.61
C ASP A 167 -14.34 8.31 -2.33
N ILE A 168 -14.01 9.56 -1.97
CA ILE A 168 -12.70 10.11 -1.63
C ILE A 168 -11.82 10.56 -2.82
N ILE A 169 -12.30 11.58 -3.54
CA ILE A 169 -11.63 12.90 -3.52
C ILE A 169 -12.72 13.90 -3.15
N ALA A 170 -12.86 14.19 -1.86
CA ALA A 170 -13.73 15.25 -1.42
C ALA A 170 -13.13 16.59 -1.88
N SER A 171 -14.01 17.43 -2.42
CA SER A 171 -13.90 18.89 -2.60
C SER A 171 -13.19 19.52 -3.81
N GLU A 172 -12.97 18.83 -4.93
CA GLU A 172 -12.87 19.50 -6.24
C GLU A 172 -13.48 18.61 -7.35
N GLY A 173 -14.62 19.04 -7.91
CA GLY A 173 -15.25 18.60 -9.18
C GLY A 173 -15.14 17.12 -9.60
N PRO A 174 -16.20 16.29 -9.45
CA PRO A 174 -16.12 14.87 -9.74
C PRO A 174 -16.44 14.54 -11.21
N GLN A 175 -15.69 13.57 -11.76
CA GLN A 175 -16.06 12.68 -12.89
C GLN A 175 -15.66 13.04 -14.34
N VAL A 176 -14.46 13.60 -14.58
CA VAL A 176 -13.83 13.54 -15.92
C VAL A 176 -12.36 13.08 -15.87
N ASN A 177 -11.68 13.21 -14.72
CA ASN A 177 -10.23 13.06 -14.64
C ASN A 177 -9.64 11.66 -14.93
N TYR A 178 -10.36 10.55 -14.74
CA TYR A 178 -9.78 9.23 -15.06
C TYR A 178 -9.80 8.93 -16.55
N LEU A 179 -10.85 9.35 -17.26
CA LEU A 179 -10.95 9.25 -18.72
C LEU A 179 -10.15 10.34 -19.43
N ASP A 180 -10.02 11.53 -18.83
CA ASP A 180 -9.08 12.54 -19.29
C ASP A 180 -7.62 12.08 -19.06
N ASN A 181 -7.22 11.57 -17.89
CA ASN A 181 -5.86 11.01 -17.68
C ASN A 181 -5.55 9.83 -18.63
N PHE A 182 -6.57 9.07 -19.00
CA PHE A 182 -6.51 7.97 -19.98
C PHE A 182 -6.29 8.46 -21.42
N ILE A 183 -6.82 9.64 -21.78
CA ILE A 183 -6.58 10.32 -23.06
C ILE A 183 -5.27 11.15 -23.01
N TYR A 184 -4.89 11.65 -21.83
CA TYR A 184 -3.69 12.45 -21.58
C TYR A 184 -2.40 11.63 -21.49
N GLY A 185 -2.46 10.31 -21.28
CA GLY A 185 -1.29 9.43 -21.38
C GLY A 185 -0.57 9.54 -22.73
N SER A 186 -1.32 9.79 -23.80
CA SER A 186 -0.82 10.14 -25.14
C SER A 186 -0.68 11.65 -25.41
N ALA A 187 -1.28 12.52 -24.58
CA ALA A 187 -1.40 13.96 -24.82
C ALA A 187 -0.55 14.87 -23.89
N GLN A 188 0.43 14.34 -23.14
CA GLN A 188 1.30 15.19 -22.31
C GLN A 188 2.23 16.14 -23.09
N VAL A 189 2.23 16.10 -24.42
CA VAL A 189 2.83 17.14 -25.26
C VAL A 189 1.67 17.86 -25.93
N PHE A 190 1.20 18.98 -25.36
CA PHE A 190 0.52 20.12 -26.02
C PHE A 190 -0.19 20.98 -24.95
N LYS A 191 0.55 21.52 -23.97
CA LYS A 191 0.12 22.74 -23.29
C LYS A 191 0.41 23.92 -24.22
N ALA A 192 -0.60 24.37 -24.97
CA ALA A 192 -0.62 25.74 -25.47
C ALA A 192 -0.97 26.64 -24.28
N SER A 193 0.01 27.42 -23.84
CA SER A 193 -0.16 28.48 -22.84
C SER A 193 -1.23 29.47 -23.29
N VAL A 194 -2.35 29.54 -22.56
CA VAL A 194 -3.17 30.75 -22.52
C VAL A 194 -2.46 31.72 -21.58
N LYS A 195 -2.17 32.93 -22.07
CA LYS A 195 -1.57 34.03 -21.30
C LYS A 195 -2.32 34.20 -19.97
N GLN A 196 -1.65 33.98 -18.86
CA GLN A 196 -1.89 34.76 -17.63
C GLN A 196 -0.70 35.71 -17.44
N PRO A 197 -0.92 36.92 -16.89
CA PRO A 197 0.13 37.91 -16.72
C PRO A 197 1.17 37.45 -15.70
N ALA A 198 2.37 38.02 -15.84
CA ALA A 198 3.64 37.53 -15.34
C ALA A 198 3.78 37.47 -13.80
N GLY A 199 4.49 36.42 -13.35
CA GLY A 199 5.10 36.30 -12.03
C GLY A 199 6.35 35.41 -12.11
N ASN A 200 7.48 36.04 -12.44
CA ASN A 200 8.90 35.66 -12.22
C ASN A 200 9.39 34.20 -12.43
N ASN A 201 10.04 34.01 -13.59
CA ASN A 201 11.31 33.28 -13.87
C ASN A 201 11.80 32.18 -12.92
N VAL A 202 12.09 30.98 -13.46
CA VAL A 202 13.47 30.53 -13.77
C VAL A 202 13.42 29.47 -14.89
N THR A 203 13.97 29.83 -16.05
CA THR A 203 14.36 28.96 -17.17
C THR A 203 15.77 28.42 -16.95
N LYS A 204 15.97 27.12 -17.18
CA LYS A 204 17.19 26.54 -17.80
C LYS A 204 16.86 25.11 -18.26
N ALA A 205 16.52 24.99 -19.54
CA ALA A 205 16.31 23.73 -20.23
C ALA A 205 17.67 23.05 -20.47
N GLY A 206 17.89 21.90 -19.86
CA GLY A 206 19.05 21.04 -20.13
C GLY A 206 18.86 20.27 -21.44
N ALA A 207 19.94 20.18 -22.21
CA ALA A 207 20.03 19.64 -23.56
C ALA A 207 19.62 18.15 -23.66
N GLY A 208 18.96 17.78 -24.77
CA GLY A 208 18.64 16.37 -25.03
C GLY A 208 17.83 16.00 -26.28
N VAL A 209 17.84 16.77 -27.38
CA VAL A 209 17.19 16.37 -28.64
C VAL A 209 18.25 16.03 -29.69
N ARG A 210 18.60 14.76 -29.85
CA ARG A 210 19.23 14.26 -31.08
C ARG A 210 18.12 13.79 -32.01
N SER A 211 17.56 14.70 -32.80
CA SER A 211 16.61 14.33 -33.86
C SER A 211 17.38 13.95 -35.11
N VAL A 212 17.27 12.71 -35.58
CA VAL A 212 17.63 12.39 -36.96
C VAL A 212 16.44 12.80 -37.82
N ARG A 213 16.64 13.82 -38.66
CA ARG A 213 15.61 14.34 -39.58
C ARG A 213 15.98 13.93 -40.99
N LYS A 214 15.14 13.14 -41.65
CA LYS A 214 15.31 12.81 -43.07
C LYS A 214 14.07 13.26 -43.83
N LYS A 215 14.25 14.17 -44.80
CA LYS A 215 13.17 14.60 -45.69
C LYS A 215 13.02 13.58 -46.81
N ASP A 216 11.81 13.08 -46.99
CA ASP A 216 11.45 12.26 -48.13
C ASP A 216 11.38 13.13 -49.39
N ALA A 217 12.11 12.73 -50.43
CA ALA A 217 12.29 13.53 -51.63
C ALA A 217 11.02 13.58 -52.50
N GLU A 218 10.18 12.55 -52.45
CA GLU A 218 8.99 12.44 -53.30
C GLU A 218 7.78 13.18 -52.70
N THR A 219 7.58 13.03 -51.39
CA THR A 219 6.37 13.51 -50.68
C THR A 219 6.59 14.82 -49.95
N GLY A 220 7.86 15.14 -49.63
CA GLY A 220 8.23 16.27 -48.77
C GLY A 220 7.98 16.02 -47.28
N LEU A 221 7.63 14.80 -46.86
CA LEU A 221 7.44 14.41 -45.47
C LEU A 221 8.78 14.33 -44.72
N ILE A 222 8.82 14.71 -43.45
CA ILE A 222 10.04 14.64 -42.61
C ILE A 222 9.90 13.48 -41.62
N VAL A 223 10.84 12.55 -41.65
CA VAL A 223 11.02 11.49 -40.64
C VAL A 223 11.64 12.11 -39.40
N ILE A 224 11.04 11.88 -38.23
CA ILE A 224 11.52 12.42 -36.95
C ILE A 224 11.62 11.29 -35.92
N SER A 225 12.84 11.00 -35.48
CA SER A 225 13.08 10.20 -34.27
C SER A 225 13.40 11.15 -33.12
N GLU A 226 12.49 11.25 -32.14
CA GLU A 226 12.64 12.15 -30.99
C GLU A 226 12.79 11.37 -29.70
N ARG A 227 13.84 11.73 -28.95
CA ARG A 227 13.97 11.43 -27.53
C ARG A 227 13.53 12.67 -26.78
N ASP A 228 12.35 12.62 -26.20
CA ASP A 228 11.82 13.72 -25.41
C ASP A 228 12.03 13.43 -23.91
N SER A 229 12.73 14.36 -23.26
CA SER A 229 12.99 14.35 -21.82
C SER A 229 12.25 15.48 -21.08
N THR A 230 11.36 16.22 -21.75
CA THR A 230 10.76 17.47 -21.23
C THR A 230 9.64 17.31 -20.21
N ALA A 231 9.46 16.15 -19.59
CA ALA A 231 8.59 16.02 -18.42
C ALA A 231 9.24 16.62 -17.15
N ASN A 232 9.67 17.87 -17.21
CA ASN A 232 10.07 18.63 -16.05
C ASN A 232 8.81 19.25 -15.43
N LYS A 233 8.51 18.88 -14.18
CA LYS A 233 7.70 19.65 -13.20
C LYS A 233 6.17 19.51 -13.14
N ILE A 234 5.50 18.47 -13.62
CA ILE A 234 4.06 18.28 -13.28
C ILE A 234 3.88 17.79 -11.81
N PHE A 235 4.93 17.28 -11.17
CA PHE A 235 4.91 16.83 -9.76
C PHE A 235 5.95 17.55 -8.88
N ALA A 236 6.32 18.79 -9.24
CA ALA A 236 7.54 19.44 -8.76
C ALA A 236 7.62 19.70 -7.25
N ASP A 237 6.52 19.72 -6.50
CA ASP A 237 6.62 19.95 -5.06
C ASP A 237 6.88 18.67 -4.27
N THR A 238 6.80 17.50 -4.91
CA THR A 238 7.02 16.22 -4.24
C THR A 238 7.68 15.17 -5.15
N ASN A 239 9.00 15.32 -5.36
CA ASN A 239 9.99 14.38 -5.93
C ASN A 239 10.47 14.54 -7.38
N LYS A 240 11.78 14.25 -7.53
CA LYS A 240 12.57 14.14 -8.76
C LYS A 240 12.20 12.87 -9.54
N TYR A 241 11.14 12.91 -10.33
CA TYR A 241 10.84 11.87 -11.33
C TYR A 241 11.53 12.21 -12.65
N GLU A 242 12.18 11.24 -13.29
CA GLU A 242 12.65 11.36 -14.68
C GLU A 242 11.74 10.49 -15.54
N SER A 243 10.91 11.10 -16.38
CA SER A 243 10.19 10.34 -17.41
C SER A 243 10.85 10.57 -18.75
N ILE A 244 11.25 9.48 -19.42
CA ILE A 244 11.84 9.53 -20.75
C ILE A 244 10.81 8.98 -21.72
N LYS A 245 10.41 9.80 -22.69
CA LYS A 245 9.55 9.42 -23.80
C LYS A 245 10.41 9.21 -25.04
N TYR A 246 10.28 8.06 -25.67
CA TYR A 246 10.83 7.82 -27.01
C TYR A 246 9.66 7.77 -27.99
N SER A 247 9.69 8.61 -29.03
CA SER A 247 8.70 8.59 -30.10
C SER A 247 9.39 8.46 -31.45
N HIS A 248 9.04 7.41 -32.19
CA HIS A 248 9.36 7.28 -33.60
C HIS A 248 8.17 7.80 -34.40
N ARG A 249 8.37 8.86 -35.19
CA ARG A 249 7.31 9.46 -36.03
C ARG A 249 7.73 9.46 -37.51
N LEU A 250 6.83 8.94 -38.35
CA LEU A 250 6.86 8.92 -39.82
C LEU A 250 7.95 8.01 -40.36
N GLN A 251 7.68 6.71 -40.44
CA GLN A 251 8.41 5.83 -41.35
C GLN A 251 7.53 5.56 -42.57
N MET A 252 7.91 6.09 -43.73
CA MET A 252 7.20 5.78 -44.97
C MET A 252 7.53 4.34 -45.39
N VAL A 253 6.49 3.53 -45.60
CA VAL A 253 6.64 2.17 -46.14
C VAL A 253 6.03 2.15 -47.55
N LYS A 254 6.87 2.12 -48.58
CA LYS A 254 6.48 1.62 -49.91
C LYS A 254 6.94 0.17 -49.99
N GLY A 255 6.03 -0.78 -49.75
CA GLY A 255 6.28 -2.22 -49.91
C GLY A 255 7.08 -2.86 -48.77
N ASN A 256 6.59 -4.03 -48.33
CA ASN A 256 7.05 -4.88 -47.22
C ASN A 256 7.07 -4.25 -45.81
N VAL A 257 6.25 -4.84 -44.94
CA VAL A 257 6.13 -4.56 -43.50
C VAL A 257 7.49 -4.83 -42.80
N TYR A 258 7.73 -4.24 -41.62
CA TYR A 258 8.63 -4.73 -40.53
C TYR A 258 9.93 -3.97 -40.19
N PRO A 259 9.85 -2.72 -39.70
CA PRO A 259 10.85 -2.29 -38.70
C PRO A 259 10.25 -2.10 -37.29
N VAL A 260 9.24 -1.24 -37.13
CA VAL A 260 8.79 -0.80 -35.79
C VAL A 260 7.81 -1.79 -35.15
N TYR A 261 6.81 -2.27 -35.89
CA TYR A 261 5.83 -3.22 -35.32
C TYR A 261 6.47 -4.54 -34.87
N ALA A 262 7.30 -5.17 -35.71
CA ALA A 262 7.95 -6.44 -35.35
C ALA A 262 8.93 -6.29 -34.18
N GLU A 263 9.61 -5.15 -34.07
CA GLU A 263 10.45 -4.85 -32.91
C GLU A 263 9.60 -4.65 -31.64
N ALA A 264 8.50 -3.88 -31.74
CA ALA A 264 7.59 -3.64 -30.63
C ALA A 264 6.92 -4.93 -30.16
N SER A 265 6.33 -5.70 -31.08
CA SER A 265 5.69 -7.00 -30.85
C SER A 265 6.62 -7.97 -30.11
N ARG A 266 7.87 -8.09 -30.56
CA ARG A 266 8.90 -8.87 -29.86
C ARG A 266 9.25 -8.31 -28.48
N THR A 267 9.35 -6.99 -28.36
CA THR A 267 9.73 -6.32 -27.10
C THR A 267 8.67 -6.47 -26.01
N ILE A 268 7.39 -6.42 -26.38
CA ILE A 268 6.28 -6.58 -25.43
C ILE A 268 5.82 -8.04 -25.26
N GLY A 269 6.45 -8.98 -25.96
CA GLY A 269 6.11 -10.39 -25.89
C GLY A 269 4.71 -10.72 -26.42
N TYR A 270 4.26 -10.03 -27.46
CA TYR A 270 2.92 -10.19 -28.04
C TYR A 270 2.62 -11.64 -28.45
N ASP A 271 3.60 -12.37 -28.97
CA ASP A 271 3.42 -13.79 -29.35
C ASP A 271 2.94 -14.66 -28.16
N ASN A 272 3.30 -14.26 -26.94
CA ASN A 272 2.86 -14.95 -25.72
C ASN A 272 1.47 -14.49 -25.24
N TYR A 273 0.97 -13.35 -25.72
CA TYR A 273 -0.22 -12.69 -25.19
C TYR A 273 -1.49 -13.55 -25.26
N TYR A 274 -1.68 -14.30 -26.35
CA TYR A 274 -2.87 -15.14 -26.56
C TYR A 274 -2.70 -16.59 -26.12
N THR A 275 -1.57 -16.94 -25.50
CA THR A 275 -1.38 -18.30 -24.97
C THR A 275 -2.48 -18.65 -23.96
N PRO A 276 -2.93 -19.92 -23.90
CA PRO A 276 -3.94 -20.35 -22.93
C PRO A 276 -3.59 -19.92 -21.50
N LEU A 277 -2.33 -20.04 -21.10
CA LEU A 277 -1.81 -19.62 -19.80
C LEU A 277 -2.05 -18.12 -19.54
N ASN A 278 -1.62 -17.24 -20.46
CA ASN A 278 -1.78 -15.80 -20.26
C ASN A 278 -3.25 -15.37 -20.32
N LYS A 279 -4.08 -16.03 -21.13
CA LYS A 279 -5.55 -15.86 -21.10
C LYS A 279 -6.12 -16.21 -19.71
N ALA A 280 -5.68 -17.32 -19.12
CA ALA A 280 -6.12 -17.73 -17.78
C ALA A 280 -5.66 -16.76 -16.68
N LYS A 281 -4.41 -16.29 -16.73
CA LYS A 281 -3.89 -15.27 -15.79
C LYS A 281 -4.69 -13.98 -15.83
N ARG A 282 -5.06 -13.50 -17.03
CA ARG A 282 -5.94 -12.33 -17.17
C ARG A 282 -7.32 -12.56 -16.56
N LYS A 283 -7.94 -13.71 -16.83
CA LYS A 283 -9.24 -14.07 -16.22
C LYS A 283 -9.16 -14.14 -14.70
N LEU A 284 -8.08 -14.70 -14.15
CA LEU A 284 -7.83 -14.72 -12.70
C LEU A 284 -7.66 -13.30 -12.13
N ALA A 285 -6.96 -12.41 -12.83
CA ALA A 285 -6.79 -11.02 -12.41
C ALA A 285 -8.12 -10.24 -12.41
N VAL A 286 -8.94 -10.41 -13.46
CA VAL A 286 -10.28 -9.83 -13.53
C VAL A 286 -11.17 -10.39 -12.43
N LEU A 287 -11.15 -11.71 -12.22
CA LEU A 287 -11.93 -12.33 -11.16
C LEU A 287 -11.54 -11.78 -9.78
N LEU A 288 -10.24 -11.59 -9.55
CA LEU A 288 -9.76 -10.96 -8.33
C LEU A 288 -10.33 -9.55 -8.17
N ASP A 289 -10.29 -8.72 -9.22
CA ASP A 289 -10.87 -7.37 -9.18
C ASP A 289 -12.38 -7.40 -8.89
N GLU A 290 -13.13 -8.32 -9.51
CA GLU A 290 -14.54 -8.53 -9.22
C GLU A 290 -14.79 -8.91 -7.75
N VAL A 291 -13.98 -9.83 -7.21
CA VAL A 291 -14.03 -10.23 -5.80
C VAL A 291 -13.74 -9.03 -4.90
N LEU A 292 -12.68 -8.27 -5.19
CA LEU A 292 -12.27 -7.12 -4.40
C LEU A 292 -13.34 -6.01 -4.41
N ASN A 293 -13.97 -5.77 -5.55
CA ASN A 293 -15.02 -4.75 -5.74
C ASN A 293 -16.40 -5.16 -5.20
N ASN A 294 -16.61 -6.46 -4.99
CA ASN A 294 -17.85 -7.02 -4.45
C ASN A 294 -17.59 -7.83 -3.17
N LYS A 295 -16.55 -7.44 -2.41
CA LYS A 295 -16.27 -7.99 -1.08
C LYS A 295 -17.52 -7.95 -0.20
N GLY A 296 -17.79 -9.06 0.49
CA GLY A 296 -18.96 -9.22 1.36
C GLY A 296 -20.29 -9.52 0.63
N ALA A 297 -20.33 -9.52 -0.70
CA ALA A 297 -21.55 -9.89 -1.43
C ALA A 297 -21.83 -11.40 -1.32
N LEU A 298 -23.05 -11.76 -0.92
CA LEU A 298 -23.52 -13.15 -0.93
C LEU A 298 -23.36 -13.79 -2.31
N GLY A 299 -22.87 -15.03 -2.33
CA GLY A 299 -22.69 -15.79 -3.56
C GLY A 299 -21.41 -15.47 -4.34
N MET A 300 -20.61 -14.46 -3.93
CA MET A 300 -19.42 -14.04 -4.67
C MET A 300 -18.31 -15.10 -4.60
N HIS A 301 -18.18 -15.78 -3.45
CA HIS A 301 -17.22 -16.87 -3.29
C HIS A 301 -17.51 -18.03 -4.24
N GLU A 302 -18.76 -18.48 -4.29
CA GLU A 302 -19.20 -19.59 -5.15
C GLU A 302 -19.07 -19.23 -6.63
N ARG A 303 -19.32 -17.96 -6.99
CA ARG A 303 -19.09 -17.47 -8.35
C ARG A 303 -17.61 -17.52 -8.71
N ALA A 304 -16.73 -17.05 -7.81
CA ALA A 304 -15.30 -17.08 -8.04
C ALA A 304 -14.77 -18.51 -8.16
N GLN A 305 -15.21 -19.41 -7.29
CA GLN A 305 -14.82 -20.82 -7.34
C GLN A 305 -15.25 -21.46 -8.66
N ARG A 306 -16.50 -21.27 -9.12
CA ARG A 306 -16.94 -21.81 -10.44
C ARG A 306 -16.09 -21.31 -11.60
N SER A 307 -15.66 -20.05 -11.58
CA SER A 307 -14.77 -19.48 -12.59
C SER A 307 -13.39 -20.16 -12.55
N ILE A 308 -12.86 -20.43 -11.36
CA ILE A 308 -11.60 -21.15 -11.17
C ILE A 308 -11.72 -22.60 -11.64
N ASP A 309 -12.79 -23.30 -11.26
CA ASP A 309 -13.04 -24.70 -11.66
C ASP A 309 -13.13 -24.86 -13.18
N SER A 310 -13.67 -23.85 -13.87
CA SER A 310 -13.70 -23.80 -15.34
C SER A 310 -12.30 -23.67 -15.94
N LEU A 311 -11.44 -22.84 -15.35
CA LEU A 311 -10.05 -22.68 -15.78
C LEU A 311 -9.20 -23.91 -15.48
N ASP A 312 -9.42 -24.57 -14.34
CA ASP A 312 -8.66 -25.75 -13.92
C ASP A 312 -8.79 -26.92 -14.91
N LYS A 313 -9.88 -27.00 -15.67
CA LYS A 313 -10.05 -28.00 -16.75
C LYS A 313 -9.06 -27.84 -17.90
N LEU A 314 -8.42 -26.67 -18.02
CA LEU A 314 -7.53 -26.33 -19.14
C LEU A 314 -6.05 -26.58 -18.84
N PHE A 315 -5.69 -26.88 -17.59
CA PHE A 315 -4.30 -26.99 -17.14
C PHE A 315 -4.07 -28.25 -16.32
N LYS A 316 -2.85 -28.77 -16.37
CA LYS A 316 -2.47 -29.89 -15.53
C LYS A 316 -2.29 -29.45 -14.07
N PRO A 317 -2.44 -30.37 -13.09
CA PRO A 317 -2.20 -30.06 -11.69
C PRO A 317 -0.80 -29.50 -11.39
N ASP A 318 0.20 -29.82 -12.23
CA ASP A 318 1.61 -29.42 -12.11
C ASP A 318 2.02 -28.28 -13.07
N ASP A 319 1.07 -27.65 -13.77
CA ASP A 319 1.32 -26.42 -14.55
C ASP A 319 1.61 -25.24 -13.60
N TRP A 320 2.81 -25.21 -13.02
CA TRP A 320 3.15 -24.31 -11.91
C TRP A 320 3.02 -22.82 -12.23
N ALA A 321 3.18 -22.44 -13.49
CA ALA A 321 2.96 -21.05 -13.92
C ALA A 321 1.49 -20.62 -13.83
N TYR A 322 0.54 -21.55 -14.07
CA TYR A 322 -0.88 -21.31 -13.86
C TYR A 322 -1.22 -21.43 -12.37
N GLN A 323 -0.75 -22.50 -11.70
CA GLN A 323 -1.02 -22.72 -10.28
C GLN A 323 -0.52 -21.54 -9.41
N GLY A 324 0.66 -20.98 -9.71
CA GLY A 324 1.20 -19.82 -9.01
C GLY A 324 0.35 -18.56 -9.13
N ALA A 325 -0.22 -18.30 -10.32
CA ALA A 325 -1.17 -17.20 -10.52
C ALA A 325 -2.50 -17.47 -9.79
N LYS A 326 -2.99 -18.73 -9.82
CA LYS A 326 -4.22 -19.15 -9.15
C LYS A 326 -4.14 -19.01 -7.62
N VAL A 327 -3.02 -19.40 -7.00
CA VAL A 327 -2.79 -19.30 -5.56
C VAL A 327 -3.07 -17.88 -5.05
N TYR A 328 -2.66 -16.86 -5.80
CA TYR A 328 -2.91 -15.48 -5.41
C TYR A 328 -4.41 -15.19 -5.25
N VAL A 329 -5.23 -15.59 -6.22
CA VAL A 329 -6.69 -15.38 -6.19
C VAL A 329 -7.35 -16.18 -5.08
N LEU A 330 -6.97 -17.45 -4.89
CA LEU A 330 -7.52 -18.32 -3.84
C LEU A 330 -7.33 -17.70 -2.44
N GLY A 331 -6.19 -17.06 -2.20
CA GLY A 331 -5.91 -16.37 -0.93
C GLY A 331 -6.87 -15.22 -0.65
N PHE A 332 -7.31 -14.48 -1.67
CA PHE A 332 -8.24 -13.36 -1.51
C PHE A 332 -9.70 -13.77 -1.36
N ILE A 333 -10.11 -14.88 -1.96
CA ILE A 333 -11.47 -15.41 -1.77
C ILE A 333 -11.59 -16.21 -0.46
N GLY A 334 -10.48 -16.58 0.19
CA GLY A 334 -10.50 -17.35 1.43
C GLY A 334 -10.82 -18.83 1.21
N SER A 335 -10.44 -19.38 0.04
CA SER A 335 -10.65 -20.80 -0.26
C SER A 335 -9.75 -21.70 0.61
N ASN A 336 -10.32 -22.80 1.08
CA ASN A 336 -9.61 -23.82 1.87
C ASN A 336 -8.45 -24.48 1.08
N GLU A 337 -8.47 -24.41 -0.26
CA GLU A 337 -7.43 -24.96 -1.13
C GLU A 337 -6.16 -24.10 -1.18
N TYR A 338 -6.26 -22.82 -0.80
CA TYR A 338 -5.18 -21.84 -0.92
C TYR A 338 -3.87 -22.34 -0.32
N ILE A 339 -3.91 -22.78 0.94
CA ILE A 339 -2.72 -23.22 1.68
C ILE A 339 -2.16 -24.51 1.07
N GLN A 340 -3.02 -25.46 0.72
CA GLN A 340 -2.58 -26.75 0.17
C GLN A 340 -1.86 -26.57 -1.16
N LEU A 341 -2.36 -25.67 -2.01
CA LEU A 341 -1.73 -25.36 -3.29
C LEU A 341 -0.46 -24.54 -3.12
N LEU A 342 -0.47 -23.53 -2.24
CA LEU A 342 0.71 -22.71 -1.93
C LEU A 342 1.91 -23.58 -1.53
N GLU A 343 1.70 -24.60 -0.69
CA GLU A 343 2.77 -25.52 -0.28
C GLU A 343 3.35 -26.34 -1.44
N LYS A 344 2.53 -26.69 -2.44
CA LYS A 344 2.97 -27.45 -3.63
C LYS A 344 3.71 -26.58 -4.66
N VAL A 345 3.27 -25.34 -4.88
CA VAL A 345 3.84 -24.47 -5.92
C VAL A 345 5.31 -24.12 -5.61
N PRO A 346 6.27 -24.41 -6.49
CA PRO A 346 7.66 -24.03 -6.26
C PRO A 346 7.83 -22.52 -6.20
N TYR A 347 8.74 -22.03 -5.33
CA TYR A 347 8.95 -20.59 -5.11
C TYR A 347 9.19 -19.80 -6.41
N ALA A 348 9.84 -20.40 -7.41
CA ALA A 348 10.17 -19.75 -8.68
C ALA A 348 8.94 -19.35 -9.52
N TYR A 349 7.77 -19.92 -9.23
CA TYR A 349 6.50 -19.66 -9.92
C TYR A 349 5.53 -18.80 -9.10
N LEU A 350 5.90 -18.40 -7.89
CA LEU A 350 5.11 -17.43 -7.12
C LEU A 350 5.33 -16.04 -7.72
N GLU A 351 4.25 -15.36 -8.11
CA GLU A 351 4.32 -14.10 -8.85
C GLU A 351 4.43 -12.87 -7.95
N LYS A 352 4.20 -13.03 -6.65
CA LYS A 352 4.16 -11.95 -5.66
C LYS A 352 5.02 -12.30 -4.46
N ASP A 353 5.74 -11.32 -3.93
CA ASP A 353 6.56 -11.46 -2.73
C ASP A 353 5.75 -11.85 -1.50
N GLY A 354 4.50 -11.37 -1.38
CA GLY A 354 3.58 -11.76 -0.32
C GLY A 354 3.35 -13.27 -0.26
N LEU A 355 3.28 -13.96 -1.42
CA LEU A 355 3.12 -15.42 -1.46
C LEU A 355 4.39 -16.14 -1.00
N VAL A 356 5.56 -15.64 -1.43
CA VAL A 356 6.86 -16.18 -1.01
C VAL A 356 7.04 -15.99 0.50
N ASN A 357 6.70 -14.82 1.04
CA ASN A 357 6.75 -14.53 2.47
C ASN A 357 5.82 -15.45 3.27
N VAL A 358 4.54 -15.56 2.89
CA VAL A 358 3.58 -16.43 3.60
C VAL A 358 4.06 -17.88 3.63
N LYS A 359 4.54 -18.40 2.49
CA LYS A 359 5.09 -19.76 2.43
C LYS A 359 6.32 -19.92 3.31
N LEU A 360 7.26 -18.97 3.24
CA LEU A 360 8.47 -19.00 4.06
C LEU A 360 8.14 -18.92 5.56
N GLY A 361 7.29 -17.98 5.97
CA GLY A 361 6.87 -17.81 7.37
C GLY A 361 6.27 -19.09 7.96
N ARG A 362 5.42 -19.80 7.19
CA ARG A 362 4.87 -21.10 7.59
C ARG A 362 5.94 -22.18 7.77
N GLN A 363 6.90 -22.26 6.84
CA GLN A 363 8.00 -23.21 6.95
C GLN A 363 8.87 -22.92 8.19
N LEU A 364 9.19 -21.65 8.42
CA LEU A 364 9.98 -21.22 9.58
C LEU A 364 9.23 -21.45 10.90
N ALA A 365 7.91 -21.24 10.94
CA ALA A 365 7.07 -21.53 12.11
C ALA A 365 7.14 -23.01 12.53
N ASN A 366 7.30 -23.91 11.56
CA ASN A 366 7.48 -25.34 11.77
C ASN A 366 8.95 -25.76 11.98
N GLY A 367 9.88 -24.80 12.13
CA GLY A 367 11.31 -25.07 12.31
C GLY A 367 12.04 -25.56 11.05
N ASN A 368 11.42 -25.43 9.87
CA ASN A 368 12.02 -25.83 8.59
C ASN A 368 12.76 -24.63 7.96
N THR A 369 14.09 -24.71 7.93
CA THR A 369 14.97 -23.69 7.35
C THR A 369 15.50 -24.04 5.96
N THR A 370 15.16 -25.22 5.41
CA THR A 370 15.78 -25.79 4.19
C THR A 370 15.64 -24.89 2.97
N GLN A 371 14.52 -24.15 2.85
CA GLN A 371 14.26 -23.27 1.71
C GLN A 371 14.52 -21.79 2.00
N LEU A 372 15.11 -21.45 3.15
CA LEU A 372 15.38 -20.06 3.54
C LEU A 372 16.25 -19.34 2.50
N ARG A 373 17.37 -19.96 2.09
CA ARG A 373 18.27 -19.42 1.07
C ARG A 373 17.56 -19.22 -0.27
N THR A 374 16.78 -20.21 -0.72
CA THR A 374 16.03 -20.16 -1.99
C THR A 374 14.99 -19.03 -1.98
N ALA A 375 14.21 -18.91 -0.91
CA ALA A 375 13.20 -17.87 -0.76
C ALA A 375 13.83 -16.47 -0.76
N LEU A 376 14.91 -16.27 0.01
CA LEU A 376 15.65 -15.01 0.05
C LEU A 376 16.27 -14.67 -1.31
N GLN A 377 16.83 -15.65 -2.02
CA GLN A 377 17.35 -15.44 -3.36
C GLN A 377 16.24 -14.92 -4.28
N ILE A 378 15.07 -15.54 -4.29
CA ILE A 378 13.95 -15.14 -5.16
C ILE A 378 13.45 -13.74 -4.79
N LEU A 379 13.21 -13.47 -3.51
CA LEU A 379 12.76 -12.17 -3.02
C LEU A 379 13.73 -11.05 -3.41
N PHE A 380 15.03 -11.26 -3.21
CA PHE A 380 16.06 -10.25 -3.44
C PHE A 380 16.70 -10.28 -4.84
N THR A 381 16.14 -11.04 -5.79
CA THR A 381 16.56 -11.00 -7.20
C THR A 381 15.39 -10.72 -8.15
N LYS A 382 14.27 -11.43 -7.99
CA LYS A 382 13.11 -11.30 -8.87
C LYS A 382 12.10 -10.28 -8.37
N MET A 383 12.03 -10.06 -7.05
CA MET A 383 10.96 -9.29 -6.41
C MET A 383 11.49 -8.04 -5.70
N LEU A 384 12.54 -7.44 -6.26
CA LEU A 384 13.13 -6.22 -5.72
C LEU A 384 12.21 -5.03 -5.93
N TRP A 385 12.02 -4.33 -4.83
CA TRP A 385 11.47 -3.00 -4.71
C TRP A 385 12.61 -2.04 -4.37
N ASP A 386 12.57 -0.82 -4.89
CA ASP A 386 13.60 0.19 -4.66
C ASP A 386 15.02 -0.25 -5.04
N LYS A 387 15.12 -1.29 -5.89
CA LYS A 387 16.33 -2.03 -6.27
C LYS A 387 17.12 -2.65 -5.11
N LYS A 388 16.66 -2.56 -3.87
CA LYS A 388 17.39 -3.02 -2.67
C LYS A 388 16.64 -4.05 -1.84
N TYR A 389 15.33 -3.92 -1.68
CA TYR A 389 14.53 -4.72 -0.74
C TYR A 389 13.25 -5.21 -1.41
N PRO A 390 12.67 -6.37 -1.06
CA PRO A 390 11.35 -6.73 -1.57
C PRO A 390 10.27 -5.75 -1.06
N SER A 391 9.14 -5.64 -1.76
CA SER A 391 8.09 -4.66 -1.42
C SER A 391 7.49 -4.92 -0.03
N ASN A 392 7.43 -6.20 0.36
CA ASN A 392 6.97 -6.66 1.66
C ASN A 392 8.13 -7.01 2.62
N VAL A 393 9.25 -6.27 2.58
CA VAL A 393 10.42 -6.54 3.43
C VAL A 393 10.10 -6.51 4.94
N ASP A 394 9.19 -5.66 5.40
CA ASP A 394 8.81 -5.61 6.82
C ASP A 394 8.19 -6.95 7.28
N ASN A 395 7.24 -7.48 6.50
CA ASN A 395 6.62 -8.78 6.75
C ASN A 395 7.65 -9.91 6.71
N LEU A 396 8.53 -9.92 5.70
CA LEU A 396 9.63 -10.89 5.63
C LEU A 396 10.49 -10.87 6.89
N CYS A 397 10.87 -9.68 7.34
CA CYS A 397 11.70 -9.53 8.55
C CYS A 397 10.93 -9.99 9.79
N ASN A 398 9.64 -9.65 9.92
CA ASN A 398 8.81 -10.16 10.99
C ASN A 398 8.74 -11.69 10.96
N ASP A 399 8.46 -12.31 9.81
CA ASP A 399 8.37 -13.76 9.66
C ASP A 399 9.68 -14.46 10.04
N ILE A 400 10.84 -13.96 9.59
CA ILE A 400 12.14 -14.55 9.90
C ILE A 400 12.46 -14.39 11.39
N HIS A 401 12.40 -13.17 11.90
CA HIS A 401 12.86 -12.87 13.25
C HIS A 401 11.90 -13.35 14.33
N ASP A 402 10.59 -13.35 14.07
CA ASP A 402 9.59 -13.78 15.04
C ASP A 402 9.55 -15.32 15.14
N ASN A 403 9.80 -16.03 14.03
CA ASN A 403 9.90 -17.50 14.07
C ASN A 403 11.27 -17.97 14.56
N LEU A 404 12.34 -17.65 13.84
CA LEU A 404 13.69 -18.15 14.17
C LEU A 404 14.24 -17.51 15.44
N GLY A 405 14.02 -16.22 15.65
CA GLY A 405 14.45 -15.55 16.88
C GLY A 405 13.78 -16.13 18.12
N LYS A 406 12.51 -16.56 18.04
CA LYS A 406 11.81 -17.23 19.16
C LYS A 406 12.41 -18.60 19.43
N GLN A 407 12.68 -19.38 18.38
CA GLN A 407 13.34 -20.67 18.50
C GLN A 407 14.73 -20.53 19.14
N VAL A 408 15.55 -19.60 18.67
CA VAL A 408 16.88 -19.34 19.24
C VAL A 408 16.77 -18.88 20.69
N LYS A 409 15.87 -17.95 21.02
CA LYS A 409 15.65 -17.47 22.40
C LYS A 409 15.33 -18.63 23.35
N ASN A 410 14.42 -19.51 22.94
CA ASN A 410 13.91 -20.60 23.78
C ASN A 410 14.78 -21.86 23.75
N ALA A 411 15.68 -22.00 22.76
CA ALA A 411 16.54 -23.17 22.64
C ALA A 411 17.49 -23.29 23.85
N LYS A 412 17.48 -24.48 24.45
CA LYS A 412 18.43 -24.90 25.49
C LYS A 412 19.59 -25.70 24.90
N ASP A 413 19.36 -26.43 23.81
CA ASP A 413 20.38 -27.22 23.11
C ASP A 413 21.19 -26.34 22.14
N PRO A 414 22.53 -26.21 22.33
CA PRO A 414 23.40 -25.50 21.41
C PRO A 414 23.33 -26.02 19.96
N ARG A 415 23.06 -27.32 19.74
CA ARG A 415 22.97 -27.90 18.39
C ARG A 415 21.79 -27.34 17.60
N ALA A 416 20.67 -27.05 18.26
CA ALA A 416 19.50 -26.43 17.64
C ALA A 416 19.82 -24.99 17.19
N ILE A 417 20.53 -24.24 18.03
CA ILE A 417 20.98 -22.87 17.70
C ILE A 417 21.98 -22.92 16.55
N LYS A 418 22.92 -23.88 16.58
CA LYS A 418 23.92 -24.07 15.54
C LYS A 418 23.28 -24.40 14.18
N LYS A 419 22.28 -25.28 14.14
CA LYS A 419 21.52 -25.58 12.90
C LYS A 419 20.87 -24.33 12.30
N ILE A 420 20.28 -23.46 13.13
CA ILE A 420 19.71 -22.19 12.66
C ILE A 420 20.82 -21.26 12.16
N LEU A 421 21.91 -21.13 12.90
CA LEU A 421 23.06 -20.33 12.49
C LEU A 421 23.62 -20.79 11.14
N ASP A 422 23.79 -22.10 10.93
CA ASP A 422 24.32 -22.65 9.69
C ASP A 422 23.41 -22.31 8.50
N ALA A 423 22.08 -22.46 8.65
CA ALA A 423 21.13 -22.04 7.63
C ALA A 423 21.18 -20.53 7.33
N LEU A 424 21.43 -19.69 8.34
CA LEU A 424 21.64 -18.25 8.15
C LEU A 424 22.99 -17.93 7.48
N MET A 425 24.03 -18.72 7.74
CA MET A 425 25.35 -18.56 7.12
C MET A 425 25.32 -18.96 5.64
N GLU A 426 24.55 -19.97 5.27
CA GLU A 426 24.35 -20.37 3.87
C GLU A 426 23.80 -19.24 2.99
N THR A 427 23.03 -18.31 3.57
CA THR A 427 22.51 -17.15 2.82
C THR A 427 23.61 -16.16 2.43
N GLU A 428 24.77 -16.17 3.09
CA GLU A 428 25.89 -15.28 2.76
C GLU A 428 26.48 -15.60 1.38
N GLN A 429 26.36 -16.85 0.95
CA GLN A 429 26.78 -17.31 -0.38
C GLN A 429 25.99 -16.63 -1.51
N LEU A 430 24.82 -16.04 -1.21
CA LEU A 430 24.06 -15.25 -2.17
C LEU A 430 24.79 -13.97 -2.58
N ARG A 431 25.72 -13.48 -1.75
CA ARG A 431 26.45 -12.20 -1.95
C ARG A 431 25.52 -11.00 -2.13
N ILE A 432 24.35 -11.02 -1.49
CA ILE A 432 23.38 -9.93 -1.49
C ILE A 432 23.53 -9.14 -0.20
N HIS A 433 23.99 -7.90 -0.30
CA HIS A 433 24.26 -7.04 0.87
C HIS A 433 23.04 -6.88 1.78
N ALA A 434 21.87 -6.55 1.21
CA ALA A 434 20.63 -6.37 1.96
C ALA A 434 20.21 -7.63 2.74
N VAL A 435 20.44 -8.83 2.20
CA VAL A 435 20.16 -10.08 2.92
C VAL A 435 21.07 -10.23 4.14
N ASN A 436 22.35 -9.87 4.01
CA ASN A 436 23.29 -9.91 5.14
C ASN A 436 22.93 -8.88 6.21
N GLU A 437 22.51 -7.68 5.79
CA GLU A 437 22.05 -6.63 6.67
C GLU A 437 20.85 -7.08 7.51
N ILE A 438 19.77 -7.56 6.89
CA ILE A 438 18.55 -7.96 7.64
C ILE A 438 18.78 -9.16 8.57
N LEU A 439 19.76 -10.02 8.29
CA LEU A 439 20.03 -11.19 9.15
C LEU A 439 21.09 -10.94 10.23
N ALA A 440 21.74 -9.78 10.23
CA ALA A 440 22.89 -9.49 11.08
C ALA A 440 22.58 -9.66 12.58
N GLY A 441 21.49 -9.05 13.07
CA GLY A 441 21.05 -9.16 14.48
C GLY A 441 20.87 -10.59 14.94
N LEU A 442 20.15 -11.40 14.17
CA LEU A 442 19.87 -12.80 14.52
C LEU A 442 21.12 -13.67 14.48
N LYS A 443 22.00 -13.48 13.47
CA LYS A 443 23.28 -14.20 13.38
C LYS A 443 24.17 -13.90 14.58
N THR A 444 24.30 -12.63 14.94
CA THR A 444 25.09 -12.20 16.10
C THR A 444 24.52 -12.77 17.39
N TYR A 445 23.20 -12.78 17.57
CA TYR A 445 22.58 -13.40 18.73
C TYR A 445 22.85 -14.91 18.83
N CYS A 446 22.75 -15.64 17.72
CA CYS A 446 23.10 -17.07 17.69
C CYS A 446 24.56 -17.30 18.11
N ARG A 447 25.50 -16.50 17.58
CA ARG A 447 26.93 -16.61 17.90
C ARG A 447 27.22 -16.31 19.36
N VAL A 448 26.63 -15.25 19.92
CA VAL A 448 26.76 -14.92 21.35
C VAL A 448 26.21 -16.04 22.23
N LYS A 449 25.07 -16.61 21.87
CA LYS A 449 24.46 -17.70 22.67
C LYS A 449 25.31 -18.98 22.63
N LEU A 450 25.97 -19.25 21.50
CA LEU A 450 26.91 -20.37 21.33
C LEU A 450 28.30 -20.13 21.94
N ALA A 451 28.67 -18.88 22.21
CA ALA A 451 29.98 -18.55 22.74
C ALA A 451 30.21 -19.20 24.11
N THR A 452 31.36 -19.82 24.29
CA THR A 452 31.70 -20.55 25.54
C THR A 452 32.55 -19.73 26.50
N ASP A 453 33.19 -18.66 26.02
CA ASP A 453 34.04 -17.77 26.81
C ASP A 453 33.87 -16.30 26.40
N ALA A 454 34.42 -15.39 27.21
CA ALA A 454 34.33 -13.95 27.00
C ALA A 454 35.14 -13.43 25.80
N LYS A 455 36.23 -14.10 25.39
CA LYS A 455 37.07 -13.67 24.25
C LYS A 455 36.31 -13.82 22.94
N GLN A 456 35.48 -14.87 22.83
CA GLN A 456 34.60 -15.09 21.68
C GLN A 456 33.52 -14.01 21.53
N LEU A 457 33.25 -13.21 22.57
CA LEU A 457 32.21 -12.18 22.55
C LEU A 457 32.70 -10.84 21.99
N THR A 458 34.00 -10.56 22.03
CA THR A 458 34.59 -9.27 21.64
C THR A 458 34.16 -8.77 20.24
N PRO A 459 34.14 -9.60 19.18
CA PRO A 459 33.71 -9.15 17.85
C PRO A 459 32.24 -8.73 17.79
N TYR A 460 31.41 -9.21 18.71
CA TYR A 460 29.96 -9.04 18.71
C TYR A 460 29.50 -7.89 19.61
N ILE A 461 30.30 -7.54 20.62
CA ILE A 461 30.06 -6.40 21.51
C ILE A 461 30.14 -5.07 20.72
N ASN A 462 31.14 -4.95 19.86
CA ASN A 462 31.40 -3.75 19.04
C ASN A 462 30.78 -3.81 17.64
N PHE A 463 29.91 -4.79 17.38
CA PHE A 463 29.28 -4.92 16.07
C PHE A 463 28.31 -3.78 15.82
N ASN A 464 28.51 -3.06 14.71
CA ASN A 464 27.66 -1.96 14.29
C ASN A 464 26.50 -2.47 13.42
N TYR A 465 25.29 -2.08 13.78
CA TYR A 465 24.08 -2.40 13.03
C TYR A 465 23.68 -1.19 12.18
N ASN A 466 23.50 -1.41 10.89
CA ASN A 466 23.25 -0.34 9.92
C ASN A 466 21.85 -0.42 9.28
N SER A 467 21.08 -1.46 9.60
CA SER A 467 19.76 -1.69 9.02
C SER A 467 18.66 -1.38 10.03
N LEU A 468 17.56 -0.82 9.56
CA LEU A 468 16.34 -0.76 10.37
C LEU A 468 15.63 -2.13 10.39
N TYR A 469 15.89 -3.00 9.41
CA TYR A 469 15.10 -4.22 9.18
C TYR A 469 15.56 -5.45 9.96
N ASP A 470 16.75 -5.42 10.55
CA ASP A 470 17.40 -6.56 11.20
C ASP A 470 16.93 -6.86 12.64
N LYS A 471 16.00 -6.03 13.14
CA LYS A 471 15.57 -6.00 14.55
C LYS A 471 16.75 -5.91 15.53
N ALA A 472 17.81 -5.18 15.19
CA ALA A 472 19.01 -5.02 16.02
C ALA A 472 18.66 -4.65 17.46
N SER A 473 17.74 -3.70 17.67
CA SER A 473 17.31 -3.28 19.01
C SER A 473 16.82 -4.46 19.87
N ARG A 474 16.05 -5.39 19.29
CA ARG A 474 15.61 -6.63 19.97
C ARG A 474 16.82 -7.47 20.37
N TYR A 475 17.67 -7.79 19.41
CA TYR A 475 18.78 -8.70 19.63
C TYR A 475 19.83 -8.11 20.56
N ARG A 476 20.03 -6.79 20.56
CA ARG A 476 20.92 -6.14 21.53
C ARG A 476 20.43 -6.30 22.96
N MET A 477 19.11 -6.21 23.21
CA MET A 477 18.57 -6.50 24.55
C MET A 477 18.79 -7.96 24.96
N LEU A 478 18.54 -8.90 24.05
CA LEU A 478 18.75 -10.33 24.33
C LEU A 478 20.23 -10.69 24.51
N ILE A 479 21.12 -10.08 23.72
CA ILE A 479 22.57 -10.25 23.84
C ILE A 479 23.03 -9.71 25.18
N PHE A 480 22.59 -8.52 25.60
CA PHE A 480 22.93 -7.96 26.90
C PHE A 480 22.57 -8.93 28.05
N ASP A 481 21.41 -9.59 27.98
CA ASP A 481 21.03 -10.60 28.98
C ASP A 481 21.99 -11.82 28.96
N GLU A 482 22.47 -12.23 27.79
CA GLU A 482 23.50 -13.28 27.67
C GLU A 482 24.88 -12.81 28.16
N LEU A 483 25.26 -11.55 27.94
CA LEU A 483 26.50 -10.98 28.44
C LEU A 483 26.52 -10.97 29.98
N ILE A 484 25.39 -10.63 30.62
CA ILE A 484 25.24 -10.74 32.08
C ILE A 484 25.45 -12.18 32.55
N LYS A 485 24.78 -13.16 31.91
CA LYS A 485 24.93 -14.59 32.27
C LYS A 485 26.37 -15.07 32.14
N LYS A 486 27.12 -14.50 31.20
CA LYS A 486 28.53 -14.79 30.94
C LYS A 486 29.48 -13.91 31.77
N GLN A 487 28.96 -13.17 32.75
CA GLN A 487 29.72 -12.37 33.72
C GLN A 487 30.66 -11.36 33.03
N VAL A 488 30.18 -10.74 31.95
CA VAL A 488 30.90 -9.65 31.29
C VAL A 488 30.94 -8.43 32.23
N PRO A 489 32.09 -7.74 32.38
CA PRO A 489 32.22 -6.60 33.30
C PRO A 489 31.21 -5.47 33.07
N ASP A 490 30.77 -4.83 34.16
CA ASP A 490 29.79 -3.72 34.14
C ASP A 490 30.20 -2.54 33.26
N SER A 491 31.51 -2.25 33.15
CA SER A 491 32.02 -1.19 32.26
C SER A 491 31.73 -1.49 30.78
N ILE A 492 31.87 -2.76 30.38
CA ILE A 492 31.56 -3.22 29.02
C ILE A 492 30.05 -3.28 28.80
N LEU A 493 29.29 -3.76 29.79
CA LEU A 493 27.82 -3.75 29.74
C LEU A 493 27.28 -2.33 29.61
N THR A 494 27.87 -1.37 30.32
CA THR A 494 27.51 0.05 30.24
C THR A 494 27.77 0.60 28.84
N ALA A 495 28.97 0.40 28.28
CA ALA A 495 29.29 0.86 26.92
C ALA A 495 28.39 0.20 25.85
N TYR A 496 28.10 -1.10 26.00
CA TYR A 496 27.20 -1.82 25.13
C TYR A 496 25.77 -1.24 25.19
N ASN A 497 25.28 -0.93 26.39
CA ASN A 497 23.95 -0.35 26.58
C ASN A 497 23.89 1.10 26.07
N ASP A 498 24.94 1.89 26.25
CA ASP A 498 25.03 3.26 25.76
C ASP A 498 24.99 3.33 24.23
N TYR A 499 25.75 2.47 23.54
CA TYR A 499 25.62 2.32 22.10
C TYR A 499 24.18 1.93 21.71
N THR A 500 23.54 1.06 22.47
CA THR A 500 22.15 0.63 22.18
C THR A 500 21.18 1.81 22.25
N ILE A 501 21.34 2.68 23.26
CA ILE A 501 20.53 3.90 23.40
C ILE A 501 20.74 4.82 22.20
N GLU A 502 21.98 5.10 21.82
CA GLU A 502 22.30 6.00 20.71
C GLU A 502 21.85 5.45 19.35
N MET A 503 22.02 4.15 19.12
CA MET A 503 21.52 3.46 17.93
C MET A 503 19.99 3.57 17.84
N VAL A 504 19.27 3.32 18.93
CA VAL A 504 17.80 3.38 18.93
C VAL A 504 17.30 4.82 18.74
N LYS A 505 17.95 5.83 19.36
CA LYS A 505 17.66 7.25 19.10
C LYS A 505 17.91 7.62 17.64
N GLY A 506 19.02 7.17 17.06
CA GLY A 506 19.35 7.37 15.65
C GLY A 506 18.29 6.78 14.71
N ASN A 507 17.78 5.59 15.03
CA ASN A 507 16.70 4.97 14.27
C ASN A 507 15.39 5.78 14.33
N ILE A 508 15.04 6.32 15.50
CA ILE A 508 13.88 7.23 15.63
C ILE A 508 14.11 8.50 14.81
N ALA A 509 15.29 9.10 14.89
CA ALA A 509 15.63 10.31 14.16
C ALA A 509 15.54 10.11 12.63
N ALA A 510 16.08 8.99 12.12
CA ALA A 510 16.01 8.64 10.70
C ALA A 510 14.56 8.46 10.21
N ILE A 511 13.69 7.84 11.03
CA ILE A 511 12.26 7.72 10.70
C ILE A 511 11.60 9.10 10.69
N ASN A 512 11.86 9.92 11.71
CA ASN A 512 11.26 11.25 11.84
C ASN A 512 11.68 12.20 10.71
N SER A 513 12.94 12.13 10.26
CA SER A 513 13.40 12.97 9.15
C SER A 513 12.93 12.45 7.78
N GLY A 514 12.56 11.17 7.69
CA GLY A 514 12.28 10.49 6.43
C GLY A 514 13.55 10.11 5.65
N ASP A 515 14.74 10.34 6.22
CA ASP A 515 16.04 10.04 5.58
C ASP A 515 16.48 8.61 5.91
N VAL A 516 15.71 7.64 5.43
CA VAL A 516 16.05 6.22 5.57
C VAL A 516 16.83 5.76 4.33
N PRO A 517 18.07 5.25 4.49
CA PRO A 517 18.89 4.83 3.36
C PRO A 517 18.18 3.77 2.49
N GLY A 518 18.02 4.08 1.20
CA GLY A 518 17.42 3.15 0.24
C GLY A 518 15.89 3.06 0.30
N MET A 519 15.21 4.03 0.93
CA MET A 519 13.76 4.13 0.95
C MET A 519 13.30 5.57 0.71
N SER A 520 12.25 5.75 -0.08
CA SER A 520 11.69 7.07 -0.35
C SER A 520 11.01 7.64 0.89
N LYS A 521 11.16 8.95 1.12
CA LYS A 521 10.49 9.67 2.22
C LYS A 521 8.97 9.46 2.30
N TYR A 522 8.27 9.23 1.17
CA TYR A 522 6.81 8.97 1.14
C TYR A 522 6.43 7.59 1.69
N ARG A 523 7.42 6.72 1.87
CA ARG A 523 7.25 5.37 2.39
C ARG A 523 7.79 5.16 3.78
N VAL A 524 8.62 6.08 4.28
CA VAL A 524 9.13 5.94 5.64
C VAL A 524 7.99 5.92 6.65
N GLU A 525 7.05 6.88 6.57
CA GLU A 525 5.98 6.94 7.57
C GLU A 525 5.01 5.74 7.48
N PRO A 526 4.46 5.36 6.32
CA PRO A 526 3.54 4.21 6.25
C PRO A 526 4.16 2.87 6.65
N PHE A 527 5.45 2.64 6.39
CA PHE A 527 6.07 1.32 6.58
C PHE A 527 6.94 1.22 7.83
N LEU A 528 7.61 2.32 8.23
CA LEU A 528 8.53 2.33 9.37
C LEU A 528 8.03 3.21 10.52
N GLY A 529 7.13 4.17 10.28
CA GLY A 529 6.52 5.02 11.32
C GLY A 529 6.01 4.25 12.53
N PRO A 530 5.24 3.14 12.35
CA PRO A 530 4.77 2.31 13.46
C PRO A 530 5.89 1.74 14.36
N ARG A 531 7.12 1.59 13.85
CA ARG A 531 8.25 1.05 14.62
C ARG A 531 8.77 2.00 15.69
N ARG A 532 8.44 3.31 15.63
CA ARG A 532 8.76 4.30 16.69
C ARG A 532 8.28 3.82 18.07
N VAL A 533 7.13 3.16 18.10
CA VAL A 533 6.55 2.57 19.31
C VAL A 533 7.46 1.50 19.93
N LEU A 534 8.08 0.67 19.07
CA LEU A 534 9.00 -0.38 19.52
C LEU A 534 10.32 0.22 19.98
N TYR A 535 10.82 1.25 19.28
CA TYR A 535 12.04 1.96 19.69
C TYR A 535 11.89 2.69 21.02
N LYS A 536 10.74 3.31 21.28
CA LYS A 536 10.37 3.84 22.61
C LYS A 536 10.46 2.75 23.69
N LYS A 537 9.85 1.58 23.45
CA LYS A 537 9.97 0.42 24.34
C LYS A 537 11.42 0.02 24.59
N TYR A 538 12.27 -0.04 23.57
CA TYR A 538 13.68 -0.39 23.72
C TYR A 538 14.47 0.67 24.50
N LEU A 539 14.17 1.96 24.33
CA LEU A 539 14.76 3.02 25.13
C LEU A 539 14.36 2.90 26.60
N ALA A 540 13.07 2.65 26.88
CA ALA A 540 12.60 2.43 28.24
C ALA A 540 13.37 1.30 28.94
N GLU A 541 13.51 0.17 28.25
CA GLU A 541 14.27 -0.97 28.77
C GLU A 541 15.77 -0.67 28.92
N ALA A 542 16.39 0.02 27.95
CA ALA A 542 17.80 0.37 28.01
C ALA A 542 18.12 1.31 29.18
N TYR A 543 17.27 2.32 29.42
CA TYR A 543 17.43 3.22 30.56
C TYR A 543 17.19 2.51 31.89
N TYR A 544 16.21 1.60 31.95
CA TYR A 544 16.05 0.74 33.13
C TYR A 544 17.31 -0.07 33.42
N ARG A 545 17.91 -0.72 32.42
CA ARG A 545 19.17 -1.47 32.60
C ARG A 545 20.32 -0.56 33.04
N LYS A 546 20.39 0.67 32.50
CA LYS A 546 21.36 1.68 32.92
C LYS A 546 21.19 2.05 34.40
N SER A 547 19.95 2.13 34.89
CA SER A 547 19.65 2.39 36.31
C SER A 547 20.16 1.30 37.26
N LEU A 548 20.30 0.06 36.76
CA LEU A 548 20.85 -1.07 37.53
C LEU A 548 22.38 -1.05 37.58
N LEU A 549 23.02 -0.64 36.48
CA LEU A 549 24.49 -0.53 36.36
C LEU A 549 25.02 0.72 37.07
N GLN A 550 24.30 1.84 37.03
CA GLN A 550 24.71 3.15 37.56
C GLN A 550 23.77 3.59 38.69
N LYS A 551 23.97 3.01 39.87
CA LYS A 551 23.08 3.16 41.02
C LYS A 551 22.99 4.59 41.56
N ASP A 552 24.06 5.37 41.43
CA ASP A 552 24.14 6.78 41.82
C ASP A 552 23.17 7.68 41.03
N ARG A 553 22.80 7.26 39.82
CA ARG A 553 21.87 7.98 38.91
C ARG A 553 20.59 7.21 38.64
N SER A 554 20.28 6.22 39.48
CA SER A 554 19.18 5.28 39.24
C SER A 554 17.83 6.01 39.05
N VAL A 555 17.51 7.00 39.89
CA VAL A 555 16.27 7.80 39.79
C VAL A 555 16.15 8.51 38.44
N ALA A 556 17.23 9.15 37.97
CA ALA A 556 17.23 9.87 36.70
C ALA A 556 17.02 8.94 35.50
N TYR A 557 17.65 7.75 35.52
CA TYR A 557 17.46 6.76 34.46
C TYR A 557 16.09 6.08 34.52
N LEU A 558 15.53 5.87 35.71
CA LEU A 558 14.16 5.38 35.86
C LEU A 558 13.14 6.41 35.35
N GLN A 559 13.36 7.71 35.57
CA GLN A 559 12.56 8.77 34.94
C GLN A 559 12.63 8.69 33.41
N MET A 560 13.83 8.60 32.84
CA MET A 560 13.98 8.44 31.38
C MET A 560 13.29 7.17 30.88
N ALA A 561 13.34 6.08 31.65
CA ALA A 561 12.61 4.85 31.29
C ALA A 561 11.10 5.08 31.22
N VAL A 562 10.54 5.87 32.15
CA VAL A 562 9.13 6.29 32.15
C VAL A 562 8.81 7.21 30.98
N ASP A 563 9.67 8.16 30.64
CA ASP A 563 9.46 9.12 29.55
C ASP A 563 9.34 8.45 28.18
N TYR A 564 10.00 7.30 28.01
CA TYR A 564 9.95 6.51 26.78
C TYR A 564 8.90 5.39 26.80
N LEU A 565 8.04 5.31 27.83
CA LEU A 565 6.91 4.37 27.79
C LEU A 565 5.94 4.77 26.65
N PRO A 566 5.51 3.81 25.81
CA PRO A 566 4.48 4.08 24.82
C PRO A 566 3.20 4.59 25.48
N ASN A 567 2.68 5.71 25.00
CA ASN A 567 1.38 6.20 25.41
C ASN A 567 0.26 5.46 24.64
N GLN A 568 -1.00 5.77 24.94
CA GLN A 568 -2.12 5.09 24.28
C GLN A 568 -2.12 5.30 22.76
N GLN A 569 -1.81 6.50 22.27
CA GLN A 569 -1.72 6.76 20.82
C GLN A 569 -0.61 5.95 20.15
N ASP A 570 0.53 5.76 20.82
CA ASP A 570 1.59 4.87 20.35
C ASP A 570 1.08 3.42 20.24
N LEU A 571 0.33 2.95 21.25
CA LEU A 571 -0.29 1.63 21.20
C LEU A 571 -1.33 1.53 20.09
N MET A 572 -2.19 2.54 19.87
CA MET A 572 -3.10 2.57 18.71
C MET A 572 -2.34 2.43 17.39
N ASN A 573 -1.19 3.10 17.27
CA ASN A 573 -0.40 3.07 16.05
C ASN A 573 0.28 1.70 15.79
N ASN A 574 0.62 0.93 16.84
CA ASN A 574 1.31 -0.36 16.67
C ASN A 574 1.16 -1.36 17.84
N ARG A 575 -0.07 -1.59 18.31
CA ARG A 575 -0.36 -2.49 19.44
C ARG A 575 0.17 -3.88 19.22
N GLY A 576 -0.15 -4.47 18.05
CA GLY A 576 0.25 -5.82 17.71
C GLY A 576 1.78 -5.99 17.65
N GLY A 577 2.50 -4.98 17.15
CA GLY A 577 3.96 -4.98 17.20
C GLY A 577 4.49 -4.92 18.63
N PHE A 578 3.93 -4.05 19.47
CA PHE A 578 4.32 -3.93 20.87
C PHE A 578 4.11 -5.23 21.66
N GLU A 579 2.96 -5.87 21.49
CA GLU A 579 2.63 -7.15 22.12
C GLU A 579 3.55 -8.28 21.65
N ARG A 580 3.86 -8.37 20.35
CA ARG A 580 4.84 -9.34 19.82
C ARG A 580 6.23 -9.13 20.44
N GLU A 581 6.68 -7.88 20.58
CA GLU A 581 7.99 -7.60 21.18
C GLU A 581 8.05 -7.88 22.68
N ASN A 582 6.93 -7.78 23.41
CA ASN A 582 6.87 -8.15 24.83
C ASN A 582 7.26 -9.62 25.07
N ALA A 583 7.01 -10.51 24.10
CA ALA A 583 7.43 -11.91 24.19
C ALA A 583 8.97 -12.08 24.16
N TYR A 584 9.71 -11.09 23.65
CA TYR A 584 11.17 -11.08 23.63
C TYR A 584 11.76 -10.31 24.80
N VAL A 585 11.31 -9.08 24.97
CA VAL A 585 11.77 -8.15 25.99
C VAL A 585 10.57 -7.75 26.84
N ALA A 586 10.37 -8.46 27.95
CA ALA A 586 9.23 -8.24 28.83
C ALA A 586 9.30 -6.84 29.46
N SER A 587 8.22 -6.06 29.36
CA SER A 587 8.12 -4.77 30.04
C SER A 587 8.24 -4.94 31.55
N LYS A 588 8.88 -3.97 32.20
CA LYS A 588 8.95 -3.87 33.66
C LYS A 588 7.94 -2.82 34.14
N PRO A 589 7.56 -2.83 35.43
CA PRO A 589 6.72 -1.77 35.99
C PRO A 589 7.56 -0.50 36.21
N TYR A 590 8.07 0.11 35.13
CA TYR A 590 9.02 1.24 35.21
C TYR A 590 8.46 2.41 36.03
N LYS A 591 7.14 2.67 35.94
CA LYS A 591 6.47 3.69 36.76
C LYS A 591 6.51 3.36 38.24
N GLU A 592 6.23 2.11 38.63
CA GLU A 592 6.31 1.70 40.03
C GLU A 592 7.74 1.74 40.56
N LEU A 593 8.70 1.30 39.75
CA LEU A 593 10.12 1.35 40.07
C LEU A 593 10.61 2.80 40.25
N TYR A 594 10.20 3.69 39.34
CA TYR A 594 10.49 5.10 39.43
C TYR A 594 9.83 5.75 40.65
N MET A 595 8.53 5.51 40.89
CA MET A 595 7.82 6.03 42.07
C MET A 595 8.50 5.57 43.37
N LYS A 596 8.80 4.27 43.50
CA LYS A 596 9.52 3.73 44.66
C LYS A 596 10.90 4.36 44.87
N ALA A 597 11.61 4.66 43.78
CA ALA A 597 12.91 5.32 43.83
C ALA A 597 12.78 6.84 44.12
N ALA A 598 11.67 7.47 43.71
CA ALA A 598 11.39 8.90 43.87
C ALA A 598 10.70 9.26 45.20
N GLU A 599 10.12 8.27 45.89
CA GLU A 599 9.54 8.39 47.25
C GLU A 599 10.56 8.90 48.29
N SER A 600 11.86 8.95 47.96
CA SER A 600 12.89 9.65 48.71
C SER A 600 12.89 11.19 48.55
N GLY A 601 11.82 11.79 48.01
CA GLY A 601 11.60 13.26 48.00
C GLY A 601 11.74 13.97 46.64
N ALA A 602 11.75 13.25 45.51
CA ALA A 602 12.00 13.85 44.20
C ALA A 602 10.75 14.37 43.45
N LEU A 603 9.54 13.97 43.86
CA LEU A 603 8.27 14.37 43.22
C LEU A 603 7.24 14.85 44.22
N SER A 604 6.36 15.75 43.80
CA SER A 604 5.19 16.14 44.60
C SER A 604 4.15 15.01 44.66
N PRO A 605 3.32 14.94 45.72
CA PRO A 605 2.25 13.95 45.84
C PRO A 605 1.29 13.95 44.64
N GLU A 606 0.99 15.12 44.07
CA GLU A 606 0.12 15.24 42.89
C GLU A 606 0.77 14.61 41.64
N GLN A 607 2.07 14.83 41.43
CA GLN A 607 2.81 14.24 40.31
C GLN A 607 2.84 12.71 40.41
N LEU A 608 3.03 12.16 41.61
CA LEU A 608 2.98 10.71 41.85
C LEU A 608 1.59 10.12 41.51
N LEU A 609 0.51 10.78 41.95
CA LEU A 609 -0.85 10.33 41.65
C LEU A 609 -1.17 10.40 40.15
N LYS A 610 -0.70 11.45 39.44
CA LYS A 610 -0.84 11.53 37.97
C LYS A 610 -0.11 10.39 37.25
N GLN A 611 1.04 9.94 37.73
CA GLN A 611 1.71 8.75 37.18
C GLN A 611 0.94 7.46 37.47
N TYR A 612 0.30 7.38 38.65
CA TYR A 612 -0.51 6.23 39.04
C TYR A 612 -1.80 6.11 38.20
N VAL A 613 -2.37 7.22 37.71
CA VAL A 613 -3.52 7.20 36.77
C VAL A 613 -3.20 6.38 35.52
N ASP A 614 -1.97 6.45 34.99
CA ASP A 614 -1.61 5.65 33.81
C ASP A 614 -1.65 4.15 34.08
N LEU A 615 -1.33 3.72 35.30
CA LEU A 615 -1.45 2.32 35.71
C LEU A 615 -2.92 1.91 35.80
N VAL A 616 -3.79 2.78 36.31
CA VAL A 616 -5.24 2.54 36.37
C VAL A 616 -5.85 2.40 34.97
N VAL A 617 -5.41 3.20 34.00
CA VAL A 617 -5.89 3.10 32.61
C VAL A 617 -5.64 1.71 32.01
N ILE A 618 -4.48 1.12 32.32
CA ILE A 618 -4.06 -0.20 31.80
C ILE A 618 -4.65 -1.33 32.66
N GLU A 619 -4.70 -1.15 33.98
CA GLU A 619 -5.16 -2.11 34.98
C GLU A 619 -6.33 -1.49 35.79
N PRO A 620 -7.55 -1.46 35.23
CA PRO A 620 -8.69 -0.71 35.78
C PRO A 620 -9.09 -1.11 37.21
N GLU A 621 -8.78 -2.35 37.63
CA GLU A 621 -8.92 -2.82 39.01
C GLU A 621 -8.12 -2.01 40.05
N ARG A 622 -7.13 -1.21 39.64
CA ARG A 622 -6.33 -0.35 40.55
C ARG A 622 -7.03 0.96 40.92
N TYR A 623 -8.19 1.24 40.33
CA TYR A 623 -8.96 2.46 40.59
C TYR A 623 -9.24 2.72 42.08
N PRO A 624 -9.68 1.72 42.90
CA PRO A 624 -9.89 1.93 44.33
C PRO A 624 -8.62 2.37 45.07
N SER A 625 -7.48 1.77 44.75
CA SER A 625 -6.18 2.10 45.35
C SER A 625 -5.73 3.53 45.00
N LEU A 626 -6.00 3.99 43.77
CA LEU A 626 -5.74 5.38 43.38
C LEU A 626 -6.60 6.35 44.20
N LYS A 627 -7.90 6.04 44.35
CA LYS A 627 -8.85 6.85 45.12
C LYS A 627 -8.41 6.97 46.58
N GLU A 628 -8.04 5.84 47.20
CA GLU A 628 -7.54 5.82 48.58
C GLU A 628 -6.27 6.67 48.74
N LYS A 629 -5.28 6.50 47.85
CA LYS A 629 -4.05 7.29 47.86
C LYS A 629 -4.32 8.79 47.69
N TYR A 630 -5.22 9.16 46.79
CA TYR A 630 -5.61 10.55 46.58
C TYR A 630 -6.26 11.15 47.83
N ILE A 631 -7.26 10.48 48.42
CA ILE A 631 -7.95 10.96 49.63
C ILE A 631 -6.97 11.12 50.79
N LYS A 632 -6.01 10.20 50.94
CA LYS A 632 -4.97 10.30 51.96
C LYS A 632 -4.06 11.52 51.77
N SER A 633 -3.69 11.83 50.53
CA SER A 633 -2.83 12.99 50.21
C SER A 633 -3.59 14.32 50.17
N PHE A 634 -4.88 14.30 49.85
CA PHE A 634 -5.73 15.47 49.65
C PHE A 634 -7.14 15.25 50.26
N PRO A 635 -7.30 15.25 51.60
CA PRO A 635 -8.57 14.89 52.25
C PRO A 635 -9.77 15.77 51.89
N ALA A 636 -9.53 17.03 51.53
CA ALA A 636 -10.56 17.99 51.09
C ALA A 636 -10.64 18.14 49.55
N GLY A 637 -9.92 17.30 48.79
CA GLY A 637 -9.85 17.38 47.34
C GLY A 637 -11.03 16.70 46.63
N ASP A 638 -11.29 17.10 45.39
CA ASP A 638 -12.26 16.47 44.51
C ASP A 638 -11.58 15.39 43.66
N PHE A 639 -11.66 14.14 44.11
CA PHE A 639 -11.08 12.99 43.40
C PHE A 639 -11.68 12.82 42.00
N LYS A 640 -12.99 13.05 41.85
CA LYS A 640 -13.69 12.89 40.57
C LYS A 640 -13.16 13.90 39.55
N LYS A 641 -13.01 15.16 39.96
CA LYS A 641 -12.40 16.20 39.12
C LYS A 641 -10.95 15.88 38.79
N PHE A 642 -10.13 15.50 39.79
CA PHE A 642 -8.73 15.10 39.57
C PHE A 642 -8.62 13.98 38.53
N PHE A 643 -9.39 12.90 38.70
CA PHE A 643 -9.34 11.75 37.82
C PHE A 643 -9.79 12.11 36.40
N ASN A 644 -10.88 12.87 36.26
CA ASN A 644 -11.35 13.34 34.95
C ASN A 644 -10.35 14.25 34.23
N ASP A 645 -9.74 15.19 34.94
CA ASP A 645 -8.73 16.09 34.37
C ASP A 645 -7.48 15.30 33.94
N ALA A 646 -7.04 14.34 34.77
CA ALA A 646 -5.93 13.46 34.44
C ALA A 646 -6.22 12.59 33.21
N LEU A 647 -7.43 12.02 33.09
CA LEU A 647 -7.83 11.25 31.91
C LEU A 647 -7.86 12.11 30.64
N LYS A 648 -8.32 13.36 30.71
CA LYS A 648 -8.30 14.30 29.57
C LYS A 648 -6.88 14.69 29.13
N GLU A 649 -5.94 14.73 30.06
CA GLU A 649 -4.52 14.98 29.77
C GLU A 649 -3.87 13.78 29.06
N LYS A 650 -4.35 12.55 29.34
CA LYS A 650 -3.65 11.29 28.99
C LYS A 650 -4.28 10.49 27.85
N LEU A 651 -5.60 10.59 27.68
CA LEU A 651 -6.37 9.80 26.73
C LEU A 651 -6.79 10.66 25.52
N PRO A 652 -6.96 10.06 24.34
CA PRO A 652 -7.46 10.77 23.18
C PRO A 652 -8.89 11.27 23.42
N SER A 653 -9.19 12.48 22.95
CA SER A 653 -10.54 13.00 22.93
C SER A 653 -11.38 12.24 21.90
N THR A 654 -12.64 12.00 22.23
CA THR A 654 -13.60 11.37 21.34
C THR A 654 -13.98 12.34 20.23
N PRO A 655 -13.73 12.00 18.95
CA PRO A 655 -14.19 12.81 17.83
C PRO A 655 -15.72 12.89 17.80
N ASP A 656 -16.24 14.07 17.45
CA ASP A 656 -17.65 14.22 17.14
C ASP A 656 -17.97 13.50 15.83
N PHE A 657 -19.03 12.70 15.83
CA PHE A 657 -19.54 12.05 14.62
C PHE A 657 -21.06 12.04 14.61
N THR A 658 -21.63 11.87 13.43
CA THR A 658 -23.07 11.71 13.23
C THR A 658 -23.27 10.77 12.05
N LEU A 659 -23.79 9.58 12.31
CA LEU A 659 -23.93 8.51 11.31
C LEU A 659 -25.35 8.00 11.26
N ASN A 660 -25.74 7.42 10.12
CA ASN A 660 -27.03 6.77 9.96
C ASN A 660 -26.93 5.29 10.28
N ASP A 661 -27.92 4.76 10.99
CA ASP A 661 -28.08 3.33 11.18
C ASP A 661 -28.67 2.64 9.93
N ARG A 662 -28.82 1.31 10.00
CA ARG A 662 -29.42 0.50 8.93
C ARG A 662 -30.88 0.85 8.61
N SER A 663 -31.61 1.55 9.48
CA SER A 663 -32.97 2.05 9.23
C SER A 663 -32.98 3.46 8.63
N GLY A 664 -31.83 4.14 8.58
CA GLY A 664 -31.71 5.55 8.18
C GLY A 664 -31.89 6.52 9.34
N LYS A 665 -32.01 6.03 10.58
CA LYS A 665 -32.06 6.87 11.78
C LYS A 665 -30.65 7.36 12.10
N GLN A 666 -30.54 8.65 12.37
CA GLN A 666 -29.27 9.28 12.71
C GLN A 666 -28.92 9.06 14.19
N LEU A 667 -27.66 8.74 14.47
CA LEU A 667 -27.06 8.69 15.80
C LEU A 667 -25.87 9.66 15.86
N ALA A 668 -25.88 10.58 16.83
CA ALA A 668 -24.79 11.53 17.02
C ALA A 668 -24.00 11.26 18.30
N MET A 669 -22.71 11.60 18.29
CA MET A 669 -21.85 11.48 19.47
C MET A 669 -22.38 12.28 20.68
N LYS A 670 -23.03 13.43 20.43
CA LYS A 670 -23.70 14.21 21.48
C LYS A 670 -24.75 13.41 22.26
N ASP A 671 -25.39 12.43 21.61
CA ASP A 671 -26.43 11.59 22.23
C ASP A 671 -25.82 10.51 23.14
N GLN A 672 -24.49 10.35 23.07
CA GLN A 672 -23.70 9.40 23.86
C GLN A 672 -22.88 10.09 24.97
N LYS A 673 -23.00 11.43 25.12
CA LYS A 673 -22.33 12.16 26.20
C LYS A 673 -22.77 11.66 27.58
N ASP A 674 -21.86 11.74 28.54
CA ASP A 674 -22.04 11.34 29.93
C ASP A 674 -22.34 9.83 30.16
N LYS A 675 -22.17 9.00 29.12
CA LYS A 675 -22.35 7.53 29.18
C LYS A 675 -21.11 6.81 28.69
N PHE A 676 -20.93 5.58 29.16
CA PHE A 676 -19.97 4.68 28.54
C PHE A 676 -20.56 4.16 27.24
N THR A 677 -19.78 4.17 26.16
CA THR A 677 -20.23 3.65 24.85
C THR A 677 -19.21 2.68 24.28
N PHE A 678 -19.59 1.42 24.12
CA PHE A 678 -18.81 0.43 23.40
C PHE A 678 -19.06 0.57 21.89
N VAL A 679 -17.99 0.76 21.13
CA VAL A 679 -18.01 0.90 19.67
C VAL A 679 -17.15 -0.18 19.03
N ASP A 680 -17.73 -0.97 18.13
CA ASP A 680 -16.97 -1.92 17.30
C ASP A 680 -16.94 -1.47 15.83
N PHE A 681 -15.74 -1.24 15.28
CA PHE A 681 -15.51 -0.96 13.87
C PHE A 681 -15.25 -2.28 13.13
N TRP A 682 -16.11 -2.63 12.16
CA TRP A 682 -16.11 -3.95 11.51
C TRP A 682 -16.60 -3.91 10.05
N GLY A 683 -16.57 -5.03 9.34
CA GLY A 683 -17.20 -5.17 8.03
C GLY A 683 -17.50 -6.64 7.69
N THR A 684 -18.51 -6.90 6.85
CA THR A 684 -18.88 -8.26 6.42
C THR A 684 -17.80 -8.93 5.58
N TRP A 685 -16.94 -8.12 4.97
CA TRP A 685 -15.77 -8.54 4.20
C TRP A 685 -14.55 -8.89 5.06
N CYS A 686 -14.58 -8.59 6.35
CA CYS A 686 -13.48 -8.82 7.28
C CYS A 686 -13.67 -10.17 8.00
N GLY A 687 -12.90 -11.20 7.59
CA GLY A 687 -13.02 -12.54 8.17
C GLY A 687 -12.84 -12.57 9.70
N ALA A 688 -11.80 -11.90 10.21
CA ALA A 688 -11.57 -11.76 11.65
C ALA A 688 -12.74 -11.10 12.40
N CYS A 689 -13.38 -10.11 11.79
CA CYS A 689 -14.54 -9.44 12.35
C CYS A 689 -15.72 -10.41 12.45
N VAL A 690 -16.01 -11.14 11.36
CA VAL A 690 -17.09 -12.14 11.32
C VAL A 690 -16.89 -13.24 12.35
N ASP A 691 -15.64 -13.66 12.56
CA ASP A 691 -15.29 -14.70 13.54
C ASP A 691 -15.56 -14.27 14.99
N GLU A 692 -15.46 -12.98 15.34
CA GLU A 692 -15.61 -12.53 16.73
C GLU A 692 -16.88 -11.72 17.03
N ILE A 693 -17.57 -11.19 16.03
CA ILE A 693 -18.68 -10.24 16.24
C ILE A 693 -19.88 -10.85 17.00
N HIS A 694 -20.00 -12.18 17.03
CA HIS A 694 -20.96 -12.90 17.87
C HIS A 694 -20.81 -12.56 19.37
N ARG A 695 -19.60 -12.16 19.81
CA ARG A 695 -19.34 -11.71 21.20
C ARG A 695 -19.96 -10.34 21.49
N VAL A 696 -20.11 -9.47 20.50
CA VAL A 696 -20.78 -8.17 20.64
C VAL A 696 -22.28 -8.37 20.88
N GLU A 697 -22.90 -9.31 20.17
CA GLU A 697 -24.29 -9.70 20.42
C GLU A 697 -24.48 -10.20 21.87
N ALA A 698 -23.53 -10.97 22.40
CA ALA A 698 -23.56 -11.41 23.80
C ALA A 698 -23.44 -10.23 24.78
N LEU A 699 -22.57 -9.25 24.50
CA LEU A 699 -22.43 -8.03 25.29
C LEU A 699 -23.74 -7.21 25.29
N TYR A 700 -24.35 -7.05 24.12
CA TYR A 700 -25.59 -6.30 23.92
C TYR A 700 -26.80 -6.96 24.61
N LYS A 701 -27.04 -8.25 24.36
CA LYS A 701 -28.20 -8.98 24.90
C LYS A 701 -28.13 -9.24 26.40
N LYS A 702 -26.93 -9.48 26.95
CA LYS A 702 -26.78 -9.75 28.39
C LYS A 702 -26.91 -8.49 29.25
N GLY A 703 -26.95 -7.29 28.65
CA GLY A 703 -27.32 -6.04 29.31
C GLY A 703 -26.45 -5.70 30.52
N ILE A 704 -25.14 -5.51 30.32
CA ILE A 704 -24.25 -5.08 31.40
C ILE A 704 -24.61 -3.64 31.81
N ALA A 705 -24.86 -3.44 33.11
CA ALA A 705 -25.20 -2.15 33.71
C ALA A 705 -26.24 -1.36 32.89
N PRO A 706 -27.51 -1.82 32.84
CA PRO A 706 -28.57 -1.19 32.07
C PRO A 706 -28.65 0.31 32.39
N GLY A 707 -28.57 1.16 31.36
CA GLY A 707 -28.60 2.63 31.49
C GLY A 707 -27.23 3.30 31.65
N LYS A 708 -26.16 2.55 31.97
CA LYS A 708 -24.78 3.08 32.09
C LYS A 708 -23.93 2.84 30.85
N LEU A 709 -24.19 1.74 30.11
CA LEU A 709 -23.47 1.36 28.90
C LEU A 709 -24.39 1.39 27.66
N THR A 710 -23.95 2.07 26.61
CA THR A 710 -24.48 1.92 25.24
C THR A 710 -23.58 0.98 24.45
N VAL A 711 -24.16 0.13 23.60
CA VAL A 711 -23.41 -0.71 22.63
C VAL A 711 -23.85 -0.33 21.23
N THR A 712 -22.89 0.03 20.38
CA THR A 712 -23.12 0.31 18.96
C THR A 712 -21.96 -0.24 18.13
N THR A 713 -22.19 -0.45 16.84
CA THR A 713 -21.16 -0.91 15.91
C THR A 713 -21.17 -0.06 14.64
N ILE A 714 -20.04 0.02 13.95
CA ILE A 714 -19.85 0.82 12.73
C ILE A 714 -19.36 -0.13 11.64
N ALA A 715 -20.17 -0.29 10.58
CA ALA A 715 -19.82 -1.05 9.40
C ALA A 715 -19.00 -0.19 8.43
N CYS A 716 -17.72 -0.52 8.29
CA CYS A 716 -16.69 0.24 7.58
C CYS A 716 -16.47 -0.30 6.17
N PHE A 717 -16.38 0.62 5.20
CA PHE A 717 -16.17 0.31 3.78
C PHE A 717 -17.10 -0.80 3.24
N ASP A 718 -18.33 -0.88 3.75
CA ASP A 718 -19.30 -1.92 3.40
C ASP A 718 -20.55 -1.35 2.74
N LYS A 719 -21.23 -2.18 1.97
CA LYS A 719 -22.52 -1.84 1.35
C LYS A 719 -23.61 -2.19 2.33
N LYS A 720 -24.53 -1.25 2.57
CA LYS A 720 -25.71 -1.45 3.44
C LYS A 720 -26.40 -2.79 3.21
N LYS A 721 -26.61 -3.17 1.94
CA LYS A 721 -27.23 -4.45 1.57
C LYS A 721 -26.48 -5.66 2.14
N ASN A 722 -25.15 -5.71 2.02
CA ASN A 722 -24.35 -6.82 2.54
C ASN A 722 -24.51 -6.93 4.06
N VAL A 723 -24.48 -5.79 4.75
CA VAL A 723 -24.66 -5.70 6.19
C VAL A 723 -26.06 -6.17 6.59
N ASP A 724 -27.11 -5.71 5.91
CA ASP A 724 -28.49 -6.14 6.16
C ASP A 724 -28.64 -7.66 5.99
N ASP A 725 -28.18 -8.20 4.86
CA ASP A 725 -28.25 -9.64 4.58
C ASP A 725 -27.47 -10.45 5.65
N PHE A 726 -26.29 -9.98 6.06
CA PHE A 726 -25.48 -10.62 7.10
C PHE A 726 -26.19 -10.64 8.46
N MET A 727 -26.75 -9.51 8.87
CA MET A 727 -27.44 -9.38 10.15
C MET A 727 -28.71 -10.24 10.20
N GLU A 728 -29.46 -10.32 9.09
CA GLU A 728 -30.63 -11.19 8.96
C GLU A 728 -30.25 -12.67 9.01
N ALA A 729 -29.26 -13.08 8.20
CA ALA A 729 -28.80 -14.46 8.15
C ALA A 729 -28.25 -14.96 9.49
N ARG A 730 -27.60 -14.08 10.27
CA ARG A 730 -27.05 -14.40 11.61
C ARG A 730 -28.01 -14.12 12.76
N LYS A 731 -29.15 -13.48 12.51
CA LYS A 731 -30.14 -13.08 13.52
C LYS A 731 -29.56 -12.18 14.62
N TYR A 732 -28.65 -11.30 14.27
CA TYR A 732 -28.05 -10.33 15.20
C TYR A 732 -28.93 -9.10 15.39
N THR A 733 -28.90 -8.53 16.59
CA THR A 733 -29.85 -7.48 17.02
C THR A 733 -29.17 -6.20 17.48
N TYR A 734 -27.84 -6.19 17.68
CA TYR A 734 -27.11 -4.97 18.03
C TYR A 734 -27.27 -3.85 16.96
N PRO A 735 -27.25 -2.56 17.37
CA PRO A 735 -27.26 -1.44 16.44
C PRO A 735 -26.03 -1.42 15.53
N VAL A 736 -26.24 -1.07 14.26
CA VAL A 736 -25.18 -0.93 13.26
C VAL A 736 -25.34 0.40 12.54
N LEU A 737 -24.32 1.24 12.66
CA LEU A 737 -24.15 2.48 11.91
C LEU A 737 -23.39 2.19 10.63
N MET A 738 -23.76 2.87 9.56
CA MET A 738 -23.02 2.83 8.30
C MET A 738 -21.95 3.91 8.32
N SER A 739 -20.70 3.51 8.10
CA SER A 739 -19.58 4.44 8.06
C SER A 739 -19.67 5.42 6.88
N ASP A 740 -19.14 6.63 7.09
CA ASP A 740 -18.89 7.65 6.07
C ASP A 740 -17.41 7.68 5.60
N GLY A 741 -16.56 6.78 6.08
CA GLY A 741 -15.12 6.75 5.82
C GLY A 741 -14.31 7.81 6.59
N LYS A 742 -14.99 8.83 7.13
CA LYS A 742 -14.37 9.91 7.93
C LYS A 742 -14.25 9.49 9.38
N VAL A 743 -15.25 8.80 9.93
CA VAL A 743 -15.25 8.34 11.32
C VAL A 743 -14.01 7.49 11.64
N GLU A 744 -13.61 6.58 10.75
CA GLU A 744 -12.42 5.74 10.94
C GLU A 744 -11.14 6.57 10.95
N LYS A 745 -11.06 7.59 10.08
CA LYS A 745 -9.92 8.51 10.04
C LYS A 745 -9.82 9.34 11.30
N ASP A 746 -10.95 9.85 11.80
CA ASP A 746 -11.00 10.70 12.99
C ASP A 746 -10.62 9.92 14.25
N PHE A 747 -11.09 8.67 14.37
CA PHE A 747 -10.70 7.74 15.42
C PHE A 747 -9.35 7.05 15.16
N LYS A 748 -8.69 7.34 14.03
CA LYS A 748 -7.40 6.75 13.60
C LYS A 748 -7.41 5.22 13.59
N VAL A 749 -8.51 4.63 13.12
CA VAL A 749 -8.66 3.18 12.93
C VAL A 749 -7.76 2.73 11.77
N ILE A 750 -6.73 1.95 12.09
CA ILE A 750 -5.73 1.46 11.11
C ILE A 750 -5.99 0.00 10.67
N GLY A 751 -6.93 -0.70 11.30
CA GLY A 751 -7.25 -2.10 11.02
C GLY A 751 -8.58 -2.52 11.62
N TYR A 752 -9.08 -3.67 11.16
CA TYR A 752 -10.36 -4.23 11.61
C TYR A 752 -10.19 -5.66 12.10
N PRO A 753 -10.91 -6.05 13.17
CA PRO A 753 -11.80 -5.21 13.96
C PRO A 753 -11.05 -4.26 14.92
N THR A 754 -11.65 -3.10 15.22
CA THR A 754 -11.16 -2.17 16.27
C THR A 754 -12.29 -1.88 17.24
N LYS A 755 -12.02 -2.00 18.55
CA LYS A 755 -13.04 -1.86 19.60
C LYS A 755 -12.64 -0.76 20.57
N LEU A 756 -13.54 0.20 20.77
CA LEU A 756 -13.32 1.34 21.66
C LEU A 756 -14.37 1.38 22.77
N LEU A 757 -13.97 1.89 23.93
CA LEU A 757 -14.86 2.29 25.00
C LEU A 757 -14.77 3.81 25.16
N LEU A 758 -15.80 4.52 24.71
CA LEU A 758 -15.95 5.96 24.92
C LEU A 758 -16.35 6.20 26.37
N LEU A 759 -15.71 7.16 27.02
CA LEU A 759 -15.90 7.51 28.41
C LEU A 759 -16.83 8.72 28.56
N PRO A 760 -17.58 8.83 29.67
CA PRO A 760 -18.50 9.95 29.94
C PRO A 760 -17.87 11.35 29.79
N ASN A 761 -16.58 11.49 30.13
CA ASN A 761 -15.86 12.76 30.10
C ASN A 761 -15.38 13.19 28.70
N GLY A 762 -15.71 12.43 27.65
CA GLY A 762 -15.38 12.74 26.27
C GLY A 762 -14.01 12.23 25.80
N THR A 763 -13.38 11.29 26.51
CA THR A 763 -12.20 10.55 26.01
C THR A 763 -12.53 9.10 25.68
N TYR A 764 -11.59 8.31 25.14
CA TYR A 764 -11.83 6.89 24.88
C TYR A 764 -10.63 5.98 25.11
N LEU A 765 -10.92 4.69 25.27
CA LEU A 765 -9.98 3.59 25.50
C LEU A 765 -10.10 2.51 24.43
N ASP A 766 -9.02 1.76 24.18
CA ASP A 766 -9.03 0.59 23.31
C ASP A 766 -9.36 -0.70 24.08
N ILE A 767 -10.21 -1.54 23.51
CA ILE A 767 -10.50 -2.88 24.02
C ILE A 767 -9.70 -3.91 23.21
N PRO A 768 -8.96 -4.83 23.86
CA PRO A 768 -8.15 -5.82 23.15
C PRO A 768 -8.95 -6.72 22.21
N TYR A 769 -8.35 -7.06 21.06
CA TYR A 769 -8.86 -8.03 20.09
C TYR A 769 -8.97 -9.44 20.71
N GLN A 770 -9.98 -10.23 20.30
CA GLN A 770 -10.25 -11.59 20.79
C GLN A 770 -10.44 -11.78 22.30
N ALA A 771 -10.51 -10.70 23.07
CA ALA A 771 -10.79 -10.78 24.51
C ALA A 771 -12.26 -11.12 24.79
N ASP A 772 -12.54 -11.57 26.01
CA ASP A 772 -13.91 -11.54 26.52
C ASP A 772 -14.23 -10.09 26.92
N TYR A 773 -15.09 -9.41 26.13
CA TYR A 773 -15.34 -7.98 26.29
C TYR A 773 -16.08 -7.66 27.59
N LYS A 774 -16.97 -8.57 28.03
CA LYS A 774 -17.80 -8.38 29.21
C LYS A 774 -16.98 -8.07 30.49
N PRO A 775 -16.08 -8.97 30.95
CA PRO A 775 -15.32 -8.73 32.18
C PRO A 775 -14.38 -7.52 32.07
N ILE A 776 -13.94 -7.16 30.88
CA ILE A 776 -13.10 -5.97 30.66
C ILE A 776 -13.93 -4.69 30.84
N VAL A 777 -15.07 -4.59 30.15
CA VAL A 777 -15.95 -3.42 30.22
C VAL A 777 -16.48 -3.22 31.64
N GLU A 778 -16.84 -4.30 32.36
CA GLU A 778 -17.30 -4.23 33.76
C GLU A 778 -16.29 -3.55 34.69
N LYS A 779 -14.99 -3.78 34.49
CA LYS A 779 -13.94 -3.13 35.29
C LYS A 779 -13.90 -1.62 35.07
N TYR A 780 -14.04 -1.16 33.83
CA TYR A 780 -14.06 0.28 33.51
C TYR A 780 -15.36 0.95 33.98
N LEU A 781 -16.48 0.23 33.93
CA LEU A 781 -17.75 0.71 34.47
C LEU A 781 -17.72 0.92 35.99
N ALA A 782 -16.72 0.43 36.72
CA ALA A 782 -16.55 0.71 38.14
C ALA A 782 -16.03 2.14 38.42
N TRP A 783 -15.50 2.85 37.41
CA TRP A 783 -14.99 4.20 37.58
C TRP A 783 -16.13 5.21 37.84
N GLU A 784 -15.93 6.06 38.85
CA GLU A 784 -16.79 7.21 39.11
C GLU A 784 -16.28 8.38 38.26
N MET A 785 -17.02 8.71 37.20
CA MET A 785 -16.67 9.70 36.18
C MET A 785 -17.71 10.81 36.05
#